data_AF-A0A3M0J1D9-F1
#
_entry.id   AF-A0A3M0J1D9-F1
#
_cell.length_a   1.000
_cell.length_b   1.000
_cell.length_c   1.000
_cell.angle_alpha   90.00
_cell.angle_beta   90.00
_cell.angle_gamma   90.00
#
_symmetry.space_group_name_H-M   'P 1'
#
loop_
_entity.id
_entity.type
_entity.pdbx_description
1 polymer ?
#
loop_
_entity_poly.entity_id
_entity_poly.type
_entity_poly.pdbx_seq_one_letter_code
_entity_poly.pdbx_strand_id
1 'polypeptide(L)'
;MNSFLGFLQTQPADTKKYFLQWVKVFMDELSCGRLEELRRDYHKLWSETLAKKKSKKKPKVNSDLLSHLDALSDEINDSSIGLEHLLREVGHIYEALQLMETKNYNFDKLPEIAAELMVLGYPMELMDGDASYLPLQWVGAIFDSLIERLGDKRVFVLSVLGIQSTGKSTLLNAMFGLQFNVSAGRCTRGAFMQLIPVGEELQQDLGFDFVLVVDTEGLRAIEMANKQSLNHDNELATFVIGVGNLTVINIFGENPSEMQDVLQIAVQAFLRMKKVNLSPSCLFVHQNVGEAAAQEQNMERQRYLQEKLDEMTMVAAQQEFCDISSFSDVIGFDVNTHIHYFAQLWEGNPPMAPPNPSYSQNVLQLKSKILQAAQKQSQRSILRLSSLKDRIGDLWNALLNENFVFSFKNSLEIAVYRRLESAFSQWTWKLRSHILDVQMRLDNRIRNGDLQNVTREELEGLVQETSDAIEKEMEKYFRKDKDHEILVQWKSSTELKLKELKETLVHETKKKCENLIELQKEQKKLDARRLEYEVELLRRSRELALTLIRMMLNSVSLRENFALVWNKWIAEASCAARPPERIDVDAEIEDVLLEHFKEPGFYARIRSFPKDRGFSLDIEKHVMKIKHFGVTTRSICDADVINFQYITDKIIARVIGNIDKKEQEKRDYSRNFIYEILNEVQEGVNSIPSNAKCTFNREYSIDLSLYLCKMAAERFKAMHDAFQKANDPVVYLSSKRKDFFQCFQISCQGATSITIFALFLCDKIEPALHREVYERTAKDIAEDMQGKFPDFRGNRANLEVCILRYLAEQENFECFKQYLKFPKEFFQSYIEKRVKSHCLDGSGRLERFLDSSLNLLFEKVLSAVSSSTQIVKDRKDREDKVSLWLDEFCRELTEVVNLPRNDLKGIEHQEVTDIEFLSSAMAEALAALRDRLKKEFADVDMSSFSRQPHTILVEHYSGCWEQCPFCGALCTNTMQGHDGDHHLVFHRPRALVGGKWNETNQLVIDVCSSLVATNGTFIVDRGKLIPYKTYRDAGPPYSTWKILPDSSMQVYWKWFVSHFRIQLEALYNGKFEGRGEIPEAWQRITKQQALSELDRPFSWEGRTLRSWLLRRTLYKDPHKIQLQ
;
A
#
# COMPACT_ATOMS: atom_id res chain seq x y z
N MET A 1 14.44 25.86 -47.01
CA MET A 1 15.48 26.14 -46.00
C MET A 1 16.81 26.61 -46.59
N ASN A 2 17.46 25.88 -47.51
CA ASN A 2 18.77 26.27 -48.07
C ASN A 2 18.82 27.69 -48.68
N SER A 3 17.80 28.13 -49.41
CA SER A 3 17.75 29.49 -49.97
C SER A 3 17.63 30.58 -48.91
N PHE A 4 16.90 30.31 -47.81
CA PHE A 4 16.74 31.23 -46.68
C PHE A 4 18.07 31.40 -45.94
N LEU A 5 18.73 30.29 -45.60
CA LEU A 5 20.03 30.31 -44.94
C LEU A 5 21.13 30.90 -45.83
N GLY A 6 21.16 30.55 -47.11
CA GLY A 6 22.13 31.11 -48.07
C GLY A 6 21.98 32.62 -48.24
N PHE A 7 20.76 33.16 -48.18
CA PHE A 7 20.53 34.60 -48.19
C PHE A 7 21.03 35.25 -46.90
N LEU A 8 20.70 34.68 -45.73
CA LEU A 8 21.17 35.20 -44.44
C LEU A 8 22.70 35.13 -44.27
N GLN A 9 23.38 34.22 -44.96
CA GLN A 9 24.85 34.13 -44.91
C GLN A 9 25.56 35.15 -45.81
N THR A 10 24.96 35.53 -46.94
CA THR A 10 25.68 36.27 -48.00
C THR A 10 25.39 37.76 -48.04
N GLN A 11 24.29 38.22 -47.44
CA GLN A 11 23.83 39.59 -47.57
C GLN A 11 24.29 40.50 -46.42
N PRO A 12 24.34 41.84 -46.60
CA PRO A 12 24.60 42.80 -45.52
C PRO A 12 23.46 42.88 -44.49
N ALA A 13 23.76 43.34 -43.27
CA ALA A 13 22.81 43.39 -42.15
C ALA A 13 21.50 44.14 -42.46
N ASP A 14 21.56 45.29 -43.13
CA ASP A 14 20.35 46.05 -43.47
C ASP A 14 19.47 45.32 -44.49
N THR A 15 20.07 44.64 -45.47
CA THR A 15 19.36 43.81 -46.44
C THR A 15 18.69 42.61 -45.77
N LYS A 16 19.34 41.99 -44.77
CA LYS A 16 18.74 40.92 -43.95
C LYS A 16 17.52 41.43 -43.20
N LYS A 17 17.56 42.63 -42.60
CA LYS A 17 16.42 43.21 -41.89
C LYS A 17 15.20 43.39 -42.78
N TYR A 18 15.39 43.99 -43.97
CA TYR A 18 14.30 44.15 -44.94
C TYR A 18 13.74 42.80 -45.39
N PHE A 19 14.62 41.84 -45.68
CA PHE A 19 14.21 40.50 -46.07
C PHE A 19 13.39 39.80 -44.98
N LEU A 20 13.85 39.79 -43.74
CA LEU A 20 13.14 39.16 -42.61
C LEU A 20 11.79 39.83 -42.32
N GLN A 21 11.71 41.16 -42.48
CA GLN A 21 10.45 41.87 -42.34
C GLN A 21 9.44 41.47 -43.43
N TRP A 22 9.89 41.35 -44.69
CA TRP A 22 9.05 40.89 -45.78
C TRP A 22 8.66 39.41 -45.64
N VAL A 23 9.56 38.55 -45.15
CA VAL A 23 9.24 37.15 -44.84
C VAL A 23 8.16 37.07 -43.77
N LYS A 24 8.25 37.90 -42.71
CA LYS A 24 7.21 37.97 -41.68
C LYS A 24 5.85 38.34 -42.27
N VAL A 25 5.78 39.43 -43.05
CA VAL A 25 4.54 39.87 -43.71
C VAL A 25 3.98 38.79 -44.65
N PHE A 26 4.85 38.16 -45.44
CA PHE A 26 4.44 37.11 -46.38
C PHE A 26 3.89 35.87 -45.68
N MET A 27 4.51 35.42 -44.59
CA MET A 27 4.01 34.28 -43.80
C MET A 27 2.66 34.57 -43.13
N ASP A 28 2.47 35.81 -42.66
CA ASP A 28 1.20 36.25 -42.11
C ASP A 28 0.10 36.30 -43.19
N GLU A 29 0.41 36.78 -44.40
CA GLU A 29 -0.51 36.76 -45.54
C GLU A 29 -0.91 35.35 -45.97
N LEU A 30 0.03 34.39 -46.00
CA LEU A 30 -0.23 32.99 -46.34
C LEU A 30 -1.23 32.33 -45.37
N SER A 31 -1.15 32.67 -44.09
CA SER A 31 -2.02 32.10 -43.05
C SER A 31 -3.41 32.77 -43.03
N CYS A 32 -3.51 34.03 -43.49
CA CYS A 32 -4.69 34.88 -43.30
C CYS A 32 -5.97 34.28 -43.90
N GLY A 33 -5.94 33.83 -45.16
CA GLY A 33 -7.12 33.30 -45.85
C GLY A 33 -7.70 32.04 -45.21
N ARG A 34 -6.83 31.09 -44.81
CA ARG A 34 -7.24 29.85 -44.15
C ARG A 34 -7.75 30.12 -42.73
N LEU A 35 -7.10 31.01 -41.98
CA LEU A 35 -7.54 31.39 -40.64
C LEU A 35 -8.91 32.08 -40.66
N GLU A 36 -9.22 32.89 -41.67
CA GLU A 36 -10.55 33.50 -41.85
C GLU A 36 -11.64 32.47 -42.15
N GLU A 37 -11.34 31.42 -42.92
CA GLU A 37 -12.26 30.29 -43.13
C GLU A 37 -12.52 29.52 -41.83
N LEU A 38 -11.46 29.09 -41.15
CA LEU A 38 -11.57 28.30 -39.93
C LEU A 38 -12.28 29.07 -38.80
N ARG A 39 -12.01 30.38 -38.64
CA ARG A 39 -12.72 31.23 -37.67
C ARG A 39 -14.21 31.37 -38.00
N ARG A 40 -14.57 31.44 -39.29
CA ARG A 40 -15.99 31.46 -39.71
C ARG A 40 -16.68 30.14 -39.38
N ASP A 41 -16.04 29.01 -39.64
CA ASP A 41 -16.57 27.68 -39.33
C ASP A 41 -16.72 27.47 -37.82
N TYR A 42 -15.72 27.89 -37.04
CA TYR A 42 -15.77 27.90 -35.57
C TYR A 42 -16.95 28.74 -35.06
N HIS A 43 -17.11 29.98 -35.54
CA HIS A 43 -18.22 30.85 -35.13
C HIS A 43 -19.59 30.28 -35.51
N LYS A 44 -19.70 29.65 -36.67
CA LYS A 44 -20.93 28.99 -37.13
C LYS A 44 -21.29 27.82 -36.21
N LEU A 45 -20.34 26.93 -35.95
CA LEU A 45 -20.53 25.77 -35.08
C LEU A 45 -20.84 26.16 -33.62
N TRP A 46 -20.17 27.20 -33.11
CA TRP A 46 -20.45 27.77 -31.79
C TRP A 46 -21.87 28.33 -31.70
N SER A 47 -22.32 29.05 -32.73
CA SER A 47 -23.67 29.59 -32.83
C SER A 47 -24.74 28.49 -32.87
N GLU A 48 -24.50 27.41 -33.61
CA GLU A 48 -25.37 26.22 -33.62
C GLU A 48 -25.45 25.53 -32.25
N THR A 49 -24.33 25.49 -31.52
CA THR A 49 -24.23 24.91 -30.18
C THR A 49 -25.04 25.74 -29.16
N LEU A 50 -24.96 27.08 -29.23
CA LEU A 50 -25.76 28.00 -28.43
C LEU A 50 -27.26 27.91 -28.74
N ALA A 51 -27.63 27.81 -30.03
CA ALA A 51 -29.01 27.67 -30.46
C ALA A 51 -29.64 26.36 -29.95
N LYS A 52 -28.91 25.24 -30.02
CA LYS A 52 -29.36 23.94 -29.50
C LYS A 52 -29.50 23.94 -27.97
N LYS A 53 -28.63 24.62 -27.22
CA LYS A 53 -28.73 24.80 -25.75
C LYS A 53 -30.01 25.54 -25.32
N LYS A 54 -30.48 26.53 -26.10
CA LYS A 54 -31.73 27.26 -25.80
C LYS A 54 -33.01 26.43 -26.05
N SER A 55 -32.94 25.35 -26.82
CA SER A 55 -34.12 24.56 -27.25
C SER A 55 -34.50 23.37 -26.35
N LYS A 56 -33.69 22.97 -25.37
CA LYS A 56 -33.94 21.77 -24.52
C LYS A 56 -34.04 22.13 -23.02
N LYS A 57 -35.13 21.68 -22.37
CA LYS A 57 -35.41 21.88 -20.91
C LYS A 57 -34.46 21.15 -19.94
N LYS A 58 -33.51 20.33 -20.43
CA LYS A 58 -32.38 19.77 -19.66
C LYS A 58 -31.17 19.62 -20.60
N PRO A 59 -30.02 20.27 -20.35
CA PRO A 59 -28.88 20.19 -21.25
C PRO A 59 -28.08 18.92 -20.94
N LYS A 60 -28.26 17.86 -21.73
CA LYS A 60 -27.15 16.91 -21.94
C LYS A 60 -26.16 17.64 -22.85
N VAL A 61 -25.00 17.96 -22.33
CA VAL A 61 -23.87 18.47 -23.11
C VAL A 61 -23.55 17.41 -24.17
N ASN A 62 -23.78 17.72 -25.46
CA ASN A 62 -23.40 16.82 -26.55
C ASN A 62 -21.87 16.84 -26.67
N SER A 63 -21.20 15.79 -26.18
CA SER A 63 -19.74 15.64 -26.24
C SER A 63 -19.20 15.83 -27.66
N ASP A 64 -19.92 15.34 -28.66
CA ASP A 64 -19.46 15.32 -30.05
C ASP A 64 -19.40 16.71 -30.70
N LEU A 65 -20.21 17.67 -30.24
CA LEU A 65 -20.15 19.05 -30.76
C LEU A 65 -19.01 19.84 -30.12
N LEU A 66 -18.71 19.56 -28.84
CA LEU A 66 -17.56 20.14 -28.15
C LEU A 66 -16.26 19.59 -28.73
N SER A 67 -16.16 18.28 -28.99
CA SER A 67 -14.97 17.71 -29.61
C SER A 67 -14.68 18.26 -31.00
N HIS A 68 -15.72 18.60 -31.79
CA HIS A 68 -15.53 19.27 -33.09
C HIS A 68 -15.12 20.74 -32.95
N LEU A 69 -15.57 21.45 -31.89
CA LEU A 69 -15.11 22.80 -31.59
C LEU A 69 -13.65 22.80 -31.13
N ASP A 70 -13.27 21.82 -30.30
CA ASP A 70 -11.90 21.63 -29.84
C ASP A 70 -10.98 21.32 -31.04
N ALA A 71 -11.38 20.39 -31.93
CA ALA A 71 -10.61 20.07 -33.14
C ALA A 71 -10.45 21.26 -34.11
N LEU A 72 -11.49 22.11 -34.27
CA LEU A 72 -11.37 23.34 -35.05
C LEU A 72 -10.47 24.38 -34.37
N SER A 73 -10.46 24.42 -33.04
CA SER A 73 -9.55 25.27 -32.28
C SER A 73 -8.09 24.85 -32.48
N ASP A 74 -7.81 23.54 -32.40
CA ASP A 74 -6.49 22.97 -32.67
C ASP A 74 -6.04 23.28 -34.11
N GLU A 75 -6.92 23.10 -35.10
CA GLU A 75 -6.61 23.42 -36.49
C GLU A 75 -6.35 24.92 -36.72
N ILE A 76 -7.06 25.82 -36.01
CA ILE A 76 -6.80 27.27 -36.06
C ILE A 76 -5.38 27.57 -35.54
N ASN A 77 -4.97 26.91 -34.46
CA ASN A 77 -3.65 27.13 -33.86
C ASN A 77 -2.53 26.59 -34.75
N ASP A 78 -2.71 25.39 -35.31
CA ASP A 78 -1.74 24.71 -36.19
C ASP A 78 -1.64 25.37 -37.59
N SER A 79 -2.66 26.12 -38.02
CA SER A 79 -2.68 26.79 -39.32
C SER A 79 -1.87 28.09 -39.37
N SER A 80 -1.19 28.47 -38.28
CA SER A 80 -0.43 29.72 -38.20
C SER A 80 1.07 29.49 -38.36
N ILE A 81 1.68 30.09 -39.39
CA ILE A 81 3.13 30.02 -39.62
C ILE A 81 3.77 31.40 -39.50
N GLY A 82 4.97 31.44 -38.92
CA GLY A 82 5.71 32.67 -38.62
C GLY A 82 7.21 32.46 -38.75
N LEU A 83 7.98 33.56 -38.68
CA LEU A 83 9.44 33.54 -38.80
C LEU A 83 10.09 32.68 -37.71
N GLU A 84 9.51 32.68 -36.51
CA GLU A 84 9.92 31.87 -35.37
C GLU A 84 9.95 30.36 -35.68
N HIS A 85 8.99 29.85 -36.45
CA HIS A 85 8.93 28.45 -36.85
C HIS A 85 10.10 28.08 -37.77
N LEU A 86 10.48 28.97 -38.69
CA LEU A 86 11.66 28.75 -39.54
C LEU A 86 12.95 28.70 -38.71
N LEU A 87 13.08 29.57 -37.71
CA LEU A 87 14.25 29.60 -36.83
C LEU A 87 14.30 28.38 -35.90
N ARG A 88 13.15 27.91 -35.40
CA ARG A 88 13.03 26.65 -34.66
C ARG A 88 13.52 25.46 -35.48
N GLU A 89 13.07 25.34 -36.73
CA GLU A 89 13.52 24.29 -37.65
C GLU A 89 15.04 24.33 -37.89
N VAL A 90 15.64 25.52 -37.95
CA VAL A 90 17.11 25.65 -38.06
C VAL A 90 17.80 25.08 -36.82
N GLY A 91 17.26 25.35 -35.62
CA GLY A 91 17.78 24.77 -34.37
C GLY A 91 17.64 23.25 -34.31
N HIS A 92 16.50 22.70 -34.73
CA HIS A 92 16.28 21.26 -34.81
C HIS A 92 17.20 20.57 -35.82
N ILE A 93 17.43 21.19 -36.98
CA ILE A 93 18.40 20.70 -37.97
C ILE A 93 19.81 20.67 -37.36
N TYR A 94 20.20 21.71 -36.62
CA TYR A 94 21.51 21.76 -35.97
C TYR A 94 21.68 20.64 -34.93
N GLU A 95 20.71 20.46 -34.03
CA GLU A 95 20.71 19.38 -33.01
C GLU A 95 20.79 17.99 -33.65
N ALA A 96 19.98 17.75 -34.69
CA ALA A 96 19.95 16.47 -35.40
C ALA A 96 21.28 16.17 -36.11
N LEU A 97 21.89 17.16 -36.76
CA LEU A 97 23.17 17.00 -37.45
C LEU A 97 24.33 16.76 -36.47
N GLN A 98 24.30 17.41 -35.30
CA GLN A 98 25.30 17.22 -34.26
C GLN A 98 25.27 15.79 -33.69
N LEU A 99 24.08 15.19 -33.60
CA LEU A 99 23.89 13.79 -33.18
C LEU A 99 24.33 12.76 -34.22
N MET A 100 24.30 13.10 -35.52
CA MET A 100 24.59 12.17 -36.62
C MET A 100 26.08 12.14 -37.04
N GLU A 101 26.98 12.90 -36.41
CA GLU A 101 28.42 13.01 -36.71
C GLU A 101 28.76 13.18 -38.22
N THR A 102 27.86 13.77 -39.02
CA THR A 102 28.01 13.83 -40.49
C THR A 102 28.84 15.05 -40.91
N LYS A 103 30.13 14.86 -41.20
CA LYS A 103 31.11 15.91 -41.59
C LYS A 103 30.90 16.56 -42.99
N ASN A 104 29.77 16.32 -43.67
CA ASN A 104 29.60 16.68 -45.09
C ASN A 104 28.88 18.03 -45.33
N TYR A 105 28.38 18.71 -44.29
CA TYR A 105 27.72 20.01 -44.43
C TYR A 105 28.38 21.05 -43.51
N ASN A 106 28.55 22.29 -44.00
CA ASN A 106 29.20 23.39 -43.27
C ASN A 106 28.16 24.07 -42.34
N PHE A 107 27.66 23.35 -41.34
CA PHE A 107 26.60 23.79 -40.43
C PHE A 107 27.09 24.60 -39.22
N ASP A 108 28.42 24.73 -39.04
CA ASP A 108 29.05 25.58 -38.02
C ASP A 108 28.63 27.07 -38.13
N LYS A 109 28.14 27.49 -39.30
CA LYS A 109 27.65 28.84 -39.54
C LYS A 109 26.22 29.11 -39.06
N LEU A 110 25.44 28.08 -38.70
CA LEU A 110 24.04 28.27 -38.28
C LEU A 110 23.95 29.02 -36.94
N PRO A 111 24.72 28.66 -35.89
CA PRO A 111 24.74 29.42 -34.65
C PRO A 111 25.25 30.85 -34.83
N GLU A 112 26.20 31.09 -35.74
CA GLU A 112 26.71 32.43 -36.09
C GLU A 112 25.60 33.33 -36.64
N ILE A 113 24.76 32.82 -37.55
CA ILE A 113 23.60 33.55 -38.09
C ILE A 113 22.61 33.86 -36.97
N ALA A 114 22.30 32.90 -36.10
CA ALA A 114 21.37 33.11 -35.00
C ALA A 114 21.90 34.16 -33.99
N ALA A 115 23.18 34.11 -33.63
CA ALA A 115 23.84 35.14 -32.83
C ALA A 115 23.80 36.52 -33.53
N GLU A 116 23.96 36.56 -34.85
CA GLU A 116 23.84 37.80 -35.61
C GLU A 116 22.44 38.40 -35.52
N LEU A 117 21.42 37.59 -35.76
CA LEU A 117 20.02 38.00 -35.68
C LEU A 117 19.65 38.45 -34.26
N MET A 118 20.14 37.78 -33.23
CA MET A 118 19.92 38.16 -31.83
C MET A 118 20.53 39.53 -31.50
N VAL A 119 21.71 39.84 -32.04
CA VAL A 119 22.33 41.19 -31.93
C VAL A 119 21.54 42.25 -32.71
N LEU A 120 20.90 41.87 -33.82
CA LEU A 120 20.00 42.77 -34.57
C LEU A 120 18.64 42.98 -33.88
N GLY A 121 18.41 42.32 -32.74
CA GLY A 121 17.18 42.46 -31.95
C GLY A 121 16.06 41.52 -32.37
N TYR A 122 16.35 40.43 -33.10
CA TYR A 122 15.35 39.39 -33.35
C TYR A 122 15.26 38.42 -32.16
N PRO A 123 14.05 38.04 -31.73
CA PRO A 123 13.87 37.06 -30.66
C PRO A 123 14.31 35.66 -31.13
N MET A 124 14.95 34.91 -30.23
CA MET A 124 15.36 33.52 -30.41
C MET A 124 14.61 32.64 -29.44
N GLU A 125 14.22 31.44 -29.88
CA GLU A 125 13.59 30.49 -28.98
C GLU A 125 14.62 29.88 -28.02
N LEU A 126 14.29 29.93 -26.74
CA LEU A 126 15.07 29.33 -25.65
C LEU A 126 14.53 27.95 -25.29
N MET A 127 13.20 27.76 -25.28
CA MET A 127 12.54 26.49 -24.96
C MET A 127 11.39 26.27 -25.93
N ASP A 128 11.31 25.07 -26.53
CA ASP A 128 10.20 24.66 -27.38
C ASP A 128 9.01 24.25 -26.51
N GLY A 129 7.90 24.98 -26.64
CA GLY A 129 6.65 24.72 -25.91
C GLY A 129 5.90 23.49 -26.40
N ASP A 130 6.00 23.14 -27.69
CA ASP A 130 5.27 22.00 -28.25
C ASP A 130 5.90 20.67 -27.81
N ALA A 131 7.23 20.65 -27.67
CA ALA A 131 7.99 19.49 -27.22
C ALA A 131 8.32 19.50 -25.71
N SER A 132 7.99 20.59 -24.99
CA SER A 132 8.42 20.87 -23.62
C SER A 132 9.93 20.62 -23.42
N TYR A 133 10.75 21.05 -24.38
CA TYR A 133 12.16 20.67 -24.50
C TYR A 133 13.05 21.89 -24.72
N LEU A 134 14.23 21.89 -24.09
CA LEU A 134 15.26 22.90 -24.31
C LEU A 134 16.41 22.30 -25.15
N PRO A 135 16.64 22.80 -26.38
CA PRO A 135 17.72 22.33 -27.26
C PRO A 135 19.07 22.87 -26.78
N LEU A 136 19.67 22.17 -25.82
CA LEU A 136 20.87 22.60 -25.10
C LEU A 136 22.09 22.80 -26.01
N GLN A 137 22.28 21.99 -27.06
CA GLN A 137 23.43 22.13 -27.95
C GLN A 137 23.25 23.36 -28.85
N TRP A 138 22.04 23.58 -29.36
CA TRP A 138 21.70 24.75 -30.18
C TRP A 138 21.83 26.05 -29.38
N VAL A 139 21.16 26.13 -28.21
CA VAL A 139 21.24 27.31 -27.35
C VAL A 139 22.70 27.54 -26.91
N GLY A 140 23.41 26.49 -26.50
CA GLY A 140 24.82 26.56 -26.13
C GLY A 140 25.70 27.13 -27.25
N ALA A 141 25.50 26.70 -28.50
CA ALA A 141 26.25 27.17 -29.65
C ALA A 141 25.94 28.62 -30.04
N ILE A 142 24.69 29.08 -29.85
CA ILE A 142 24.32 30.49 -30.00
C ILE A 142 25.10 31.34 -28.99
N PHE A 143 25.14 30.92 -27.72
CA PHE A 143 25.90 31.63 -26.69
C PHE A 143 27.41 31.65 -26.97
N ASP A 144 27.98 30.56 -27.46
CA ASP A 144 29.39 30.53 -27.89
C ASP A 144 29.65 31.54 -29.02
N SER A 145 28.79 31.56 -30.03
CA SER A 145 28.87 32.52 -31.14
C SER A 145 28.70 33.97 -30.69
N LEU A 146 27.83 34.23 -29.70
CA LEU A 146 27.69 35.55 -29.08
C LEU A 146 28.94 35.97 -28.30
N ILE A 147 29.58 35.04 -27.57
CA ILE A 147 30.82 35.28 -26.82
C ILE A 147 31.96 35.60 -27.79
N GLU A 148 32.08 34.87 -28.89
CA GLU A 148 33.07 35.15 -29.94
C GLU A 148 32.88 36.53 -30.56
N ARG A 149 31.62 36.94 -30.77
CA ARG A 149 31.29 38.20 -31.44
C ARG A 149 31.32 39.43 -30.54
N LEU A 150 30.81 39.33 -29.32
CA LEU A 150 30.63 40.45 -28.38
C LEU A 150 31.66 40.45 -27.25
N GLY A 151 32.40 39.35 -27.06
CA GLY A 151 33.17 39.06 -25.86
C GLY A 151 32.31 38.51 -24.73
N ASP A 152 32.95 38.04 -23.65
CA ASP A 152 32.28 37.52 -22.46
C ASP A 152 31.71 38.65 -21.58
N LYS A 153 30.59 39.21 -22.04
CA LYS A 153 29.91 40.40 -21.48
C LYS A 153 28.98 40.04 -20.33
N ARG A 154 28.71 41.01 -19.45
CA ARG A 154 27.77 40.90 -18.32
C ARG A 154 26.35 41.11 -18.80
N VAL A 155 25.45 40.22 -18.39
CA VAL A 155 24.06 40.19 -18.83
C VAL A 155 23.11 40.16 -17.65
N PHE A 156 22.13 41.06 -17.66
CA PHE A 156 21.00 41.04 -16.72
C PHE A 156 19.80 40.34 -17.37
N VAL A 157 19.30 39.27 -16.74
CA VAL A 157 18.17 38.50 -17.27
C VAL A 157 16.86 38.97 -16.65
N LEU A 158 15.97 39.51 -17.49
CA LEU A 158 14.61 39.90 -17.11
C LEU A 158 13.63 38.88 -17.67
N SER A 159 12.93 38.13 -16.81
CA SER A 159 11.88 37.20 -17.24
C SER A 159 10.49 37.71 -16.91
N VAL A 160 9.48 37.26 -17.66
CA VAL A 160 8.06 37.50 -17.35
C VAL A 160 7.33 36.16 -17.18
N LEU A 161 6.33 36.11 -16.31
CA LEU A 161 5.49 34.94 -16.06
C LEU A 161 4.04 35.37 -15.83
N GLY A 162 3.05 34.57 -16.23
CA GLY A 162 1.63 34.86 -15.99
C GLY A 162 0.71 34.05 -16.90
N ILE A 163 -0.59 34.03 -16.60
CA ILE A 163 -1.60 33.29 -17.38
C ILE A 163 -1.57 33.69 -18.87
N GLN A 164 -2.04 32.79 -19.73
CA GLN A 164 -2.21 33.03 -21.16
C GLN A 164 -3.08 34.26 -21.44
N SER A 165 -2.72 35.02 -22.48
CA SER A 165 -3.49 36.21 -22.92
C SER A 165 -3.60 37.36 -21.89
N THR A 166 -2.72 37.42 -20.90
CA THR A 166 -2.69 38.50 -19.88
C THR A 166 -1.90 39.76 -20.28
N GLY A 167 -1.40 39.84 -21.53
CA GLY A 167 -0.66 41.00 -22.03
C GLY A 167 0.83 41.04 -21.65
N LYS A 168 1.48 39.89 -21.41
CA LYS A 168 2.91 39.78 -21.07
C LYS A 168 3.83 40.36 -22.15
N SER A 169 3.75 39.81 -23.37
CA SER A 169 4.55 40.26 -24.51
C SER A 169 4.20 41.70 -24.89
N THR A 170 2.93 42.12 -24.73
CA THR A 170 2.49 43.51 -24.90
C THR A 170 3.19 44.45 -23.92
N LEU A 171 3.30 44.08 -22.64
CA LEU A 171 3.98 44.85 -21.61
C LEU A 171 5.49 44.99 -21.92
N LEU A 172 6.14 43.90 -22.33
CA LEU A 172 7.56 43.89 -22.69
C LEU A 172 7.83 44.75 -23.95
N ASN A 173 7.00 44.60 -24.98
CA ASN A 173 7.08 45.38 -26.21
C ASN A 173 6.88 46.88 -25.92
N ALA A 174 5.92 47.25 -25.07
CA ALA A 174 5.70 48.65 -24.67
C ALA A 174 6.87 49.23 -23.84
N MET A 175 7.51 48.43 -23.00
CA MET A 175 8.57 48.90 -22.09
C MET A 175 9.92 49.11 -22.78
N PHE A 176 10.27 48.23 -23.72
CA PHE A 176 11.59 48.19 -24.34
C PHE A 176 11.57 48.30 -25.88
N GLY A 177 10.40 48.40 -26.52
CA GLY A 177 10.31 48.48 -27.98
C GLY A 177 10.63 47.15 -28.69
N LEU A 178 10.29 46.03 -28.05
CA LEU A 178 10.62 44.69 -28.53
C LEU A 178 9.68 44.21 -29.63
N GLN A 179 10.05 43.09 -30.27
CA GLN A 179 9.34 42.52 -31.41
C GLN A 179 8.75 41.13 -31.12
N PHE A 180 8.43 40.84 -29.85
CA PHE A 180 7.70 39.62 -29.51
C PHE A 180 6.34 39.60 -30.19
N ASN A 181 5.90 38.44 -30.68
CA ASN A 181 4.64 38.32 -31.40
C ASN A 181 3.44 38.56 -30.46
N VAL A 182 2.51 39.42 -30.88
CA VAL A 182 1.30 39.79 -30.12
C VAL A 182 0.08 39.66 -31.05
N SER A 183 -0.66 38.55 -30.97
CA SER A 183 -1.91 38.41 -31.72
C SER A 183 -2.94 37.54 -31.01
N ALA A 184 -4.23 37.85 -31.17
CA ALA A 184 -5.33 37.04 -30.66
C ALA A 184 -5.37 35.69 -31.39
N GLY A 185 -5.08 34.61 -30.67
CA GLY A 185 -4.98 33.25 -31.21
C GLY A 185 -3.58 32.78 -31.62
N ARG A 186 -2.52 33.60 -31.44
CA ARG A 186 -1.14 33.10 -31.39
C ARG A 186 -0.59 33.38 -30.01
N CYS A 187 -0.70 32.40 -29.13
CA CYS A 187 -0.06 32.48 -27.83
C CYS A 187 1.40 32.04 -27.97
N THR A 188 2.33 32.77 -27.38
CA THR A 188 3.73 32.34 -27.25
C THR A 188 3.74 30.91 -26.70
N ARG A 189 4.32 29.95 -27.43
CA ARG A 189 4.52 28.56 -26.96
C ARG A 189 5.99 28.39 -26.59
N GLY A 190 6.28 27.94 -25.37
CA GLY A 190 7.63 27.84 -24.83
C GLY A 190 8.19 29.15 -24.27
N ALA A 191 9.50 29.38 -24.42
CA ALA A 191 10.16 30.60 -23.94
C ALA A 191 11.05 31.21 -25.01
N PHE A 192 10.98 32.52 -25.20
CA PHE A 192 11.76 33.28 -26.18
C PHE A 192 12.66 34.28 -25.48
N MET A 193 13.87 34.46 -26.00
CA MET A 193 14.87 35.37 -25.49
C MET A 193 15.27 36.42 -26.52
N GLN A 194 15.40 37.68 -26.10
CA GLN A 194 15.84 38.79 -26.95
C GLN A 194 16.90 39.62 -26.22
N LEU A 195 18.02 39.91 -26.90
CA LEU A 195 19.15 40.64 -26.34
C LEU A 195 19.04 42.15 -26.63
N ILE A 196 19.21 42.98 -25.61
CA ILE A 196 19.12 44.44 -25.70
C ILE A 196 20.45 45.06 -25.23
N PRO A 197 21.13 45.87 -26.06
CA PRO A 197 22.32 46.60 -25.63
C PRO A 197 21.96 47.73 -24.66
N VAL A 198 22.73 47.86 -23.58
CA VAL A 198 22.62 48.99 -22.64
C VAL A 198 23.49 50.15 -23.15
N GLY A 199 22.99 51.38 -23.13
CA GLY A 199 23.77 52.56 -23.54
C GLY A 199 25.02 52.76 -22.67
N GLU A 200 26.14 53.20 -23.25
CA GLU A 200 27.45 53.26 -22.59
C GLU A 200 27.45 54.03 -21.27
N GLU A 201 26.67 55.12 -21.20
CA GLU A 201 26.50 55.94 -19.97
C GLU A 201 25.85 55.13 -18.83
N LEU A 202 24.88 54.28 -19.16
CA LEU A 202 24.13 53.48 -18.19
C LEU A 202 24.88 52.21 -17.77
N GLN A 203 25.83 51.72 -18.57
CA GLN A 203 26.60 50.52 -18.25
C GLN A 203 27.44 50.70 -16.97
N GLN A 204 27.98 51.92 -16.75
CA GLN A 204 28.76 52.23 -15.56
C GLN A 204 27.90 52.23 -14.29
N ASP A 205 26.68 52.77 -14.38
CA ASP A 205 25.73 52.87 -13.27
C ASP A 205 25.04 51.53 -12.95
N LEU A 206 24.75 50.73 -13.97
CA LEU A 206 23.99 49.48 -13.84
C LEU A 206 24.88 48.25 -13.62
N GLY A 207 26.14 48.30 -14.07
CA GLY A 207 27.11 47.21 -13.87
C GLY A 207 26.91 46.00 -14.78
N PHE A 208 26.17 46.14 -15.89
CA PHE A 208 26.01 45.12 -16.94
C PHE A 208 25.95 45.76 -18.33
N ASP A 209 26.28 44.96 -19.35
CA ASP A 209 26.46 45.43 -20.74
C ASP A 209 25.19 45.20 -21.59
N PHE A 210 24.44 44.14 -21.30
CA PHE A 210 23.22 43.76 -22.01
C PHE A 210 22.09 43.36 -21.06
N VAL A 211 20.85 43.55 -21.52
CA VAL A 211 19.64 42.95 -20.91
C VAL A 211 19.16 41.81 -21.80
N LEU A 212 19.02 40.61 -21.24
CA LEU A 212 18.37 39.50 -21.91
C LEU A 212 16.93 39.42 -21.41
N VAL A 213 15.97 39.75 -22.28
CA VAL A 213 14.54 39.67 -21.96
C VAL A 213 14.01 38.31 -22.37
N VAL A 214 13.39 37.60 -21.42
CA VAL A 214 12.79 36.28 -21.63
C VAL A 214 11.27 36.41 -21.55
N ASP A 215 10.61 36.28 -22.69
CA ASP A 215 9.15 36.16 -22.79
C ASP A 215 8.73 34.69 -22.69
N THR A 216 7.63 34.42 -21.98
CA THR A 216 7.18 33.05 -21.71
C THR A 216 5.77 32.79 -22.20
N GLU A 217 5.52 31.51 -22.44
CA GLU A 217 4.18 30.99 -22.59
C GLU A 217 3.27 31.33 -21.41
N GLY A 218 1.98 31.42 -21.73
CA GLY A 218 0.93 31.57 -20.73
C GLY A 218 0.71 30.32 -19.91
N LEU A 219 0.79 30.46 -18.59
CA LEU A 219 0.38 29.38 -17.69
C LEU A 219 -1.09 29.01 -17.90
N ARG A 220 -1.41 27.71 -17.77
CA ARG A 220 -2.76 27.13 -17.89
C ARG A 220 -3.44 27.39 -19.23
N ALA A 221 -2.73 27.13 -20.33
CA ALA A 221 -3.34 27.21 -21.65
C ALA A 221 -4.55 26.25 -21.78
N ILE A 222 -5.69 26.78 -22.23
CA ILE A 222 -6.97 26.03 -22.36
C ILE A 222 -6.83 24.85 -23.34
N GLU A 223 -5.94 24.98 -24.32
CA GLU A 223 -5.62 24.00 -25.36
C GLU A 223 -4.94 22.72 -24.81
N MET A 224 -4.49 22.72 -23.55
CA MET A 224 -3.79 21.58 -22.91
C MET A 224 -4.51 21.11 -21.63
N ALA A 225 -5.84 21.05 -21.61
CA ALA A 225 -6.67 20.73 -20.43
C ALA A 225 -6.57 19.28 -19.87
N ASN A 226 -5.41 18.62 -19.96
CA ASN A 226 -5.11 17.31 -19.37
C ASN A 226 -4.08 17.41 -18.24
N LYS A 227 -4.03 16.41 -17.35
CA LYS A 227 -3.12 16.32 -16.17
C LYS A 227 -1.62 16.56 -16.47
N GLN A 228 -1.18 16.53 -17.73
CA GLN A 228 0.19 16.79 -18.19
C GLN A 228 0.53 18.30 -18.22
N SER A 229 -0.44 19.20 -18.43
CA SER A 229 -0.17 20.65 -18.53
C SER A 229 0.32 21.30 -17.24
N LEU A 230 -0.20 20.87 -16.09
CA LEU A 230 0.24 21.40 -14.79
C LEU A 230 1.71 21.06 -14.46
N ASN A 231 2.24 19.95 -14.98
CA ASN A 231 3.65 19.61 -14.79
C ASN A 231 4.53 20.49 -15.69
N HIS A 232 4.12 20.67 -16.94
CA HIS A 232 4.80 21.55 -17.90
C HIS A 232 4.83 23.01 -17.42
N ASP A 233 3.70 23.53 -16.92
CA ASP A 233 3.61 24.87 -16.33
C ASP A 233 4.60 25.06 -15.16
N ASN A 234 4.73 24.05 -14.30
CA ASN A 234 5.65 24.08 -13.17
C ASN A 234 7.12 23.98 -13.61
N GLU A 235 7.43 23.18 -14.63
CA GLU A 235 8.76 23.09 -15.23
C GLU A 235 9.19 24.43 -15.82
N LEU A 236 8.34 25.00 -16.68
CA LEU A 236 8.57 26.28 -17.33
C LEU A 236 8.76 27.41 -16.31
N ALA A 237 7.85 27.52 -15.33
CA ALA A 237 7.95 28.55 -14.30
C ALA A 237 9.23 28.41 -13.45
N THR A 238 9.56 27.17 -13.05
CA THR A 238 10.76 26.87 -12.26
C THR A 238 12.03 27.21 -13.04
N PHE A 239 12.08 26.84 -14.33
CA PHE A 239 13.20 27.14 -15.21
C PHE A 239 13.38 28.66 -15.39
N VAL A 240 12.31 29.36 -15.79
CA VAL A 240 12.37 30.79 -16.12
C VAL A 240 12.68 31.66 -14.89
N ILE A 241 12.12 31.31 -13.72
CA ILE A 241 12.44 31.99 -12.46
C ILE A 241 13.90 31.73 -12.06
N GLY A 242 14.44 30.53 -12.31
CA GLY A 242 15.83 30.20 -11.98
C GLY A 242 16.88 30.85 -12.87
N VAL A 243 16.57 31.05 -14.16
CA VAL A 243 17.46 31.76 -15.10
C VAL A 243 17.39 33.28 -14.88
N GLY A 244 16.25 33.82 -14.45
CA GLY A 244 16.04 35.26 -14.26
C GLY A 244 16.83 35.88 -13.10
N ASN A 245 17.38 37.07 -13.33
CA ASN A 245 17.81 37.96 -12.24
C ASN A 245 16.61 38.61 -11.56
N LEU A 246 15.61 38.98 -12.36
CA LEU A 246 14.33 39.54 -11.93
C LEU A 246 13.21 38.92 -12.78
N THR A 247 12.15 38.45 -12.12
CA THR A 247 10.95 37.92 -12.79
C THR A 247 9.74 38.82 -12.54
N VAL A 248 9.10 39.27 -13.61
CA VAL A 248 7.84 40.03 -13.56
C VAL A 248 6.66 39.05 -13.59
N ILE A 249 5.87 38.99 -12.53
CA ILE A 249 4.70 38.13 -12.41
C ILE A 249 3.47 38.97 -12.78
N ASN A 250 2.90 38.67 -13.93
CA ASN A 250 1.79 39.39 -14.53
C ASN A 250 0.46 38.72 -14.18
N ILE A 251 -0.40 39.46 -13.47
CA ILE A 251 -1.74 39.06 -13.04
C ILE A 251 -2.75 39.95 -13.77
N PHE A 252 -3.82 39.40 -14.32
CA PHE A 252 -4.80 40.14 -15.12
C PHE A 252 -6.19 40.09 -14.51
N GLY A 253 -6.81 41.26 -14.29
CA GLY A 253 -8.18 41.35 -13.75
C GLY A 253 -8.30 40.96 -12.27
N GLU A 254 -9.50 41.12 -11.71
CA GLU A 254 -9.77 40.91 -10.27
C GLU A 254 -10.25 39.48 -9.93
N ASN A 255 -10.10 38.52 -10.84
CA ASN A 255 -10.60 37.15 -10.64
C ASN A 255 -9.73 36.41 -9.58
N PRO A 256 -10.29 36.04 -8.41
CA PRO A 256 -9.52 35.40 -7.35
C PRO A 256 -8.94 34.03 -7.74
N SER A 257 -9.60 33.31 -8.65
CA SER A 257 -9.16 31.98 -9.10
C SER A 257 -7.89 32.06 -9.96
N GLU A 258 -7.86 32.96 -10.93
CA GLU A 258 -6.70 33.20 -11.81
C GLU A 258 -5.49 33.72 -11.02
N MET A 259 -5.74 34.58 -10.03
CA MET A 259 -4.72 35.05 -9.10
C MET A 259 -4.13 33.90 -8.29
N GLN A 260 -4.97 33.02 -7.74
CA GLN A 260 -4.52 31.87 -6.94
C GLN A 260 -3.60 30.94 -7.76
N ASP A 261 -4.00 30.59 -8.98
CA ASP A 261 -3.26 29.60 -9.78
C ASP A 261 -1.85 30.07 -10.19
N VAL A 262 -1.67 31.34 -10.57
CA VAL A 262 -0.34 31.91 -10.89
C VAL A 262 0.54 31.99 -9.67
N LEU A 263 -0.03 32.44 -8.54
CA LEU A 263 0.71 32.60 -7.29
C LEU A 263 1.20 31.26 -6.77
N GLN A 264 0.40 30.20 -6.87
CA GLN A 264 0.81 28.85 -6.44
C GLN A 264 2.05 28.37 -7.19
N ILE A 265 2.02 28.45 -8.53
CA ILE A 265 3.12 28.01 -9.40
C ILE A 265 4.37 28.86 -9.14
N ALA A 266 4.22 30.18 -9.03
CA ALA A 266 5.33 31.10 -8.76
C ALA A 266 5.96 30.87 -7.38
N VAL A 267 5.17 30.80 -6.31
CA VAL A 267 5.65 30.54 -4.93
C VAL A 267 6.42 29.22 -4.87
N GLN A 268 5.91 28.19 -5.52
CA GLN A 268 6.56 26.89 -5.58
C GLN A 268 7.90 26.95 -6.31
N ALA A 269 7.98 27.65 -7.44
CA ALA A 269 9.23 27.88 -8.16
C ALA A 269 10.27 28.64 -7.32
N PHE A 270 9.87 29.68 -6.57
CA PHE A 270 10.79 30.41 -5.67
C PHE A 270 11.32 29.56 -4.51
N LEU A 271 10.45 28.76 -3.87
CA LEU A 271 10.86 27.83 -2.83
C LEU A 271 11.93 26.84 -3.32
N ARG A 272 11.76 26.36 -4.55
CA ARG A 272 12.71 25.48 -5.24
C ARG A 272 14.03 26.18 -5.58
N MET A 273 13.98 27.45 -5.97
CA MET A 273 15.20 28.24 -6.20
C MET A 273 16.03 28.42 -4.93
N LYS A 274 15.37 28.59 -3.78
CA LYS A 274 16.06 28.64 -2.49
C LYS A 274 16.80 27.33 -2.17
N LYS A 275 16.25 26.16 -2.56
CA LYS A 275 16.91 24.84 -2.38
C LYS A 275 18.21 24.73 -3.18
N VAL A 276 18.27 25.31 -4.37
CA VAL A 276 19.49 25.37 -5.22
C VAL A 276 20.39 26.57 -4.88
N ASN A 277 20.13 27.28 -3.78
CA ASN A 277 20.82 28.50 -3.35
C ASN A 277 20.81 29.63 -4.39
N LEU A 278 19.75 29.68 -5.21
CA LEU A 278 19.44 30.81 -6.05
C LEU A 278 18.41 31.70 -5.33
N SER A 279 18.54 33.01 -5.49
CA SER A 279 17.62 33.98 -4.88
C SER A 279 17.20 35.01 -5.93
N PRO A 280 16.43 34.59 -6.95
CA PRO A 280 15.89 35.51 -7.94
C PRO A 280 14.96 36.52 -7.27
N SER A 281 14.90 37.74 -7.82
CA SER A 281 13.98 38.78 -7.36
C SER A 281 12.68 38.76 -8.16
N CYS A 282 11.58 39.30 -7.64
CA CYS A 282 10.34 39.40 -8.40
C CYS A 282 9.60 40.74 -8.23
N LEU A 283 8.80 41.09 -9.25
CA LEU A 283 7.84 42.19 -9.22
C LEU A 283 6.47 41.68 -9.65
N PHE A 284 5.41 42.04 -8.92
CA PHE A 284 4.04 41.75 -9.31
C PHE A 284 3.46 42.91 -10.10
N VAL A 285 2.89 42.61 -11.25
CA VAL A 285 2.17 43.56 -12.09
C VAL A 285 0.74 43.09 -12.19
N HIS A 286 -0.18 43.86 -11.62
CA HIS A 286 -1.61 43.59 -11.68
C HIS A 286 -2.25 44.50 -12.72
N GLN A 287 -2.57 43.94 -13.88
CA GLN A 287 -3.19 44.66 -15.00
C GLN A 287 -4.72 44.75 -14.86
N ASN A 288 -5.29 45.73 -15.58
CA ASN A 288 -6.73 45.92 -15.73
C ASN A 288 -7.45 46.28 -14.41
N VAL A 289 -6.91 47.25 -13.68
CA VAL A 289 -7.43 47.71 -12.39
C VAL A 289 -8.16 49.04 -12.57
N GLY A 290 -9.38 49.18 -12.04
CA GLY A 290 -10.19 50.39 -12.17
C GLY A 290 -9.60 51.61 -11.45
N GLU A 291 -9.61 52.79 -12.10
CA GLU A 291 -8.89 54.01 -11.66
C GLU A 291 -9.47 54.73 -10.42
N ALA A 292 -10.67 54.39 -9.92
CA ALA A 292 -11.46 55.33 -9.10
C ALA A 292 -11.25 55.35 -7.56
N ALA A 293 -10.23 54.70 -6.96
CA ALA A 293 -10.06 54.70 -5.49
C ALA A 293 -8.59 54.52 -5.00
N ALA A 294 -7.67 55.26 -5.61
CA ALA A 294 -6.25 54.89 -5.78
C ALA A 294 -5.27 54.97 -4.58
N GLN A 295 -5.69 55.16 -3.32
CA GLN A 295 -4.72 55.13 -2.18
C GLN A 295 -5.13 54.25 -1.00
N GLU A 296 -6.35 54.36 -0.46
CA GLU A 296 -6.79 53.52 0.66
C GLU A 296 -7.09 52.06 0.24
N GLN A 297 -7.70 51.85 -0.93
CA GLN A 297 -7.95 50.49 -1.44
C GLN A 297 -6.67 49.75 -1.87
N ASN A 298 -5.60 50.48 -2.20
CA ASN A 298 -4.32 49.87 -2.57
C ASN A 298 -3.66 49.17 -1.38
N MET A 299 -3.78 49.71 -0.15
CA MET A 299 -3.25 49.06 1.06
C MET A 299 -4.03 47.79 1.43
N GLU A 300 -5.36 47.81 1.33
CA GLU A 300 -6.18 46.61 1.58
C GLU A 300 -5.92 45.52 0.53
N ARG A 301 -5.76 45.89 -0.75
CA ARG A 301 -5.42 44.95 -1.84
C ARG A 301 -4.01 44.38 -1.69
N GLN A 302 -3.04 45.21 -1.29
CA GLN A 302 -1.68 44.78 -0.97
C GLN A 302 -1.65 43.80 0.21
N ARG A 303 -2.40 44.11 1.28
CA ARG A 303 -2.55 43.21 2.44
C ARG A 303 -3.19 41.89 2.05
N TYR A 304 -4.27 41.92 1.26
CA TYR A 304 -4.95 40.72 0.78
C TYR A 304 -4.01 39.82 -0.06
N LEU A 305 -3.24 40.42 -0.97
CA LEU A 305 -2.29 39.68 -1.80
C LEU A 305 -1.15 39.08 -0.96
N GLN A 306 -0.66 39.81 0.05
CA GLN A 306 0.35 39.30 0.98
C GLN A 306 -0.18 38.14 1.84
N GLU A 307 -1.37 38.26 2.42
CA GLU A 307 -2.01 37.19 3.20
C GLU A 307 -2.19 35.93 2.34
N LYS A 308 -2.56 36.09 1.06
CA LYS A 308 -2.64 34.98 0.11
C LYS A 308 -1.28 34.39 -0.23
N LEU A 309 -0.26 35.21 -0.49
CA LEU A 309 1.10 34.74 -0.72
C LEU A 309 1.65 33.95 0.47
N ASP A 310 1.39 34.40 1.70
CA ASP A 310 1.83 33.71 2.92
C ASP A 310 1.05 32.41 3.14
N GLU A 311 -0.27 32.40 2.92
CA GLU A 311 -1.10 31.18 2.96
C GLU A 311 -0.58 30.13 1.97
N MET A 312 -0.34 30.54 0.72
CA MET A 312 0.17 29.65 -0.32
C MET A 312 1.60 29.21 -0.05
N THR A 313 2.42 30.08 0.53
CA THR A 313 3.78 29.73 0.96
C THR A 313 3.76 28.72 2.08
N MET A 314 2.88 28.84 3.07
CA MET A 314 2.73 27.83 4.13
C MET A 314 2.28 26.49 3.53
N VAL A 315 1.30 26.51 2.65
CA VAL A 315 0.81 25.30 1.96
C VAL A 315 1.95 24.66 1.16
N ALA A 316 2.66 25.43 0.34
CA ALA A 316 3.77 24.98 -0.49
C ALA A 316 5.01 24.57 0.34
N ALA A 317 5.26 25.19 1.49
CA ALA A 317 6.37 24.86 2.38
C ALA A 317 6.11 23.57 3.17
N GLN A 318 4.88 23.35 3.65
CA GLN A 318 4.46 22.05 4.23
C GLN A 318 4.64 20.91 3.22
N GLN A 319 4.26 21.22 1.99
CA GLN A 319 4.34 20.41 0.80
C GLN A 319 5.82 20.10 0.40
N GLU A 320 6.70 21.10 0.45
CA GLU A 320 8.14 21.01 0.09
C GLU A 320 9.05 20.65 1.29
N PHE A 321 8.47 20.34 2.45
CA PHE A 321 9.11 20.04 3.74
C PHE A 321 10.11 21.10 4.22
N CYS A 322 9.74 22.38 4.14
CA CYS A 322 10.54 23.51 4.58
C CYS A 322 9.87 24.25 5.76
N ASP A 323 10.65 24.66 6.76
CA ASP A 323 10.17 25.48 7.90
C ASP A 323 10.11 26.96 7.47
N ILE A 324 9.15 27.31 6.62
CA ILE A 324 8.94 28.66 6.11
C ILE A 324 7.48 29.08 6.32
N SER A 325 7.27 30.25 6.93
CA SER A 325 5.94 30.77 7.30
C SER A 325 5.45 31.92 6.43
N SER A 326 6.33 32.65 5.74
CA SER A 326 5.95 33.79 4.90
C SER A 326 6.70 33.80 3.56
N PHE A 327 6.12 34.42 2.54
CA PHE A 327 6.74 34.56 1.22
C PHE A 327 8.01 35.43 1.27
N SER A 328 8.04 36.43 2.14
CA SER A 328 9.21 37.27 2.39
C SER A 328 10.38 36.53 3.05
N ASP A 329 10.14 35.34 3.63
CA ASP A 329 11.21 34.46 4.09
C ASP A 329 11.85 33.68 2.92
N VAL A 330 11.12 33.50 1.80
CA VAL A 330 11.58 32.76 0.62
C VAL A 330 12.52 33.62 -0.23
N ILE A 331 12.10 34.84 -0.53
CA ILE A 331 12.84 35.86 -1.27
C ILE A 331 12.70 37.20 -0.56
N GLY A 332 13.60 38.16 -0.80
CA GLY A 332 13.56 39.51 -0.21
C GLY A 332 12.42 40.39 -0.76
N PHE A 333 11.18 39.92 -0.65
CA PHE A 333 9.97 40.53 -1.16
C PHE A 333 9.41 41.57 -0.19
N ASP A 334 9.14 42.78 -0.71
CA ASP A 334 8.50 43.88 0.01
C ASP A 334 7.24 44.33 -0.75
N VAL A 335 6.09 44.06 -0.13
CA VAL A 335 4.74 44.35 -0.62
C VAL A 335 4.57 45.82 -1.01
N ASN A 336 5.20 46.74 -0.28
CA ASN A 336 5.00 48.17 -0.50
C ASN A 336 5.71 48.69 -1.75
N THR A 337 6.76 47.99 -2.19
CA THR A 337 7.63 48.44 -3.28
C THR A 337 7.63 47.54 -4.51
N HIS A 338 7.20 46.27 -4.38
CA HIS A 338 7.27 45.27 -5.46
C HIS A 338 5.93 44.94 -6.13
N ILE A 339 4.82 45.57 -5.73
CA ILE A 339 3.50 45.39 -6.37
C ILE A 339 3.11 46.66 -7.12
N HIS A 340 2.78 46.50 -8.41
CA HIS A 340 2.40 47.60 -9.31
C HIS A 340 1.03 47.33 -9.95
N TYR A 341 0.09 48.25 -9.75
CA TYR A 341 -1.24 48.18 -10.35
C TYR A 341 -1.29 49.01 -11.64
N PHE A 342 -1.81 48.41 -12.71
CA PHE A 342 -1.85 48.99 -14.05
C PHE A 342 -3.29 49.29 -14.45
N ALA A 343 -3.50 50.50 -14.96
CA ALA A 343 -4.72 50.89 -15.67
C ALA A 343 -4.97 50.01 -16.91
N GLN A 344 -6.17 50.08 -17.48
CA GLN A 344 -6.49 49.38 -18.72
C GLN A 344 -5.65 49.92 -19.88
N LEU A 345 -5.22 49.06 -20.82
CA LEU A 345 -4.41 49.48 -21.98
C LEU A 345 -5.15 50.47 -22.90
N TRP A 346 -6.46 50.31 -23.05
CA TRP A 346 -7.28 51.08 -24.00
C TRP A 346 -8.29 51.96 -23.24
N GLU A 347 -8.46 53.22 -23.67
CA GLU A 347 -9.56 54.09 -23.21
C GLU A 347 -10.86 53.77 -23.98
N GLY A 348 -11.35 52.54 -23.86
CA GLY A 348 -12.57 52.06 -24.54
C GLY A 348 -12.39 50.72 -25.24
N ASN A 349 -13.35 50.35 -26.11
CA ASN A 349 -13.34 49.08 -26.81
C ASN A 349 -12.51 49.15 -28.11
N PRO A 350 -11.51 48.26 -28.32
CA PRO A 350 -10.79 48.11 -29.59
C PRO A 350 -11.76 47.86 -30.78
N PRO A 351 -11.39 48.17 -32.04
CA PRO A 351 -10.04 48.46 -32.53
C PRO A 351 -9.67 49.95 -32.64
N MET A 352 -10.62 50.89 -32.44
CA MET A 352 -10.38 52.33 -32.62
C MET A 352 -10.11 53.09 -31.29
N ALA A 353 -10.01 52.38 -30.17
CA ALA A 353 -9.74 52.98 -28.87
C ALA A 353 -8.26 53.46 -28.80
N PRO A 354 -7.99 54.68 -28.29
CA PRO A 354 -6.62 55.14 -28.09
C PRO A 354 -5.96 54.42 -26.89
N PRO A 355 -4.61 54.30 -26.87
CA PRO A 355 -3.90 53.80 -25.70
C PRO A 355 -4.09 54.73 -24.49
N ASN A 356 -4.31 54.16 -23.31
CA ASN A 356 -4.47 54.90 -22.06
C ASN A 356 -3.14 55.55 -21.63
N PRO A 357 -3.08 56.89 -21.46
CA PRO A 357 -1.88 57.58 -20.97
C PRO A 357 -1.42 57.10 -19.58
N SER A 358 -2.34 56.76 -18.68
CA SER A 358 -2.04 56.18 -17.36
C SER A 358 -1.31 54.84 -17.50
N TYR A 359 -1.67 54.00 -18.48
CA TYR A 359 -0.94 52.75 -18.76
C TYR A 359 0.51 53.05 -19.14
N SER A 360 0.74 54.03 -20.02
CA SER A 360 2.09 54.42 -20.44
C SER A 360 2.93 54.98 -19.28
N GLN A 361 2.31 55.74 -18.37
CA GLN A 361 2.97 56.20 -17.14
C GLN A 361 3.34 55.04 -16.22
N ASN A 362 2.45 54.06 -16.04
CA ASN A 362 2.70 52.85 -15.25
C ASN A 362 3.87 52.02 -15.82
N VAL A 363 3.94 51.86 -17.15
CA VAL A 363 5.06 51.19 -17.84
C VAL A 363 6.38 51.90 -17.55
N LEU A 364 6.41 53.24 -17.64
CA LEU A 364 7.62 54.02 -17.37
C LEU A 364 8.07 53.90 -15.91
N GLN A 365 7.12 53.92 -14.97
CA GLN A 365 7.39 53.71 -13.54
C GLN A 365 7.96 52.31 -13.28
N LEU A 366 7.35 51.27 -13.86
CA LEU A 366 7.81 49.89 -13.74
C LEU A 366 9.22 49.73 -14.31
N LYS A 367 9.51 50.31 -15.48
CA LYS A 367 10.86 50.32 -16.07
C LYS A 367 11.89 50.93 -15.13
N SER A 368 11.57 52.07 -14.53
CA SER A 368 12.43 52.72 -13.53
C SER A 368 12.69 51.82 -12.31
N LYS A 369 11.65 51.12 -11.83
CA LYS A 369 11.76 50.18 -10.70
C LYS A 369 12.60 48.95 -11.02
N ILE A 370 12.47 48.39 -12.22
CA ILE A 370 13.31 47.29 -12.69
C ILE A 370 14.78 47.70 -12.71
N LEU A 371 15.09 48.89 -13.24
CA LEU A 371 16.47 49.41 -13.26
C LEU A 371 17.01 49.68 -11.85
N GLN A 372 16.19 50.22 -10.94
CA GLN A 372 16.55 50.38 -9.53
C GLN A 372 16.81 49.04 -8.83
N ALA A 373 16.01 48.01 -9.11
CA ALA A 373 16.22 46.66 -8.60
C ALA A 373 17.52 46.07 -9.13
N ALA A 374 17.83 46.31 -10.41
CA ALA A 374 19.08 45.87 -11.04
C ALA A 374 20.31 46.56 -10.41
N GLN A 375 20.24 47.85 -10.05
CA GLN A 375 21.30 48.56 -9.32
C GLN A 375 21.55 48.04 -7.90
N LYS A 376 20.50 47.61 -7.21
CA LYS A 376 20.58 47.07 -5.84
C LYS A 376 21.14 45.64 -5.79
N GLN A 377 21.09 44.91 -6.90
CA GLN A 377 21.66 43.57 -6.97
C GLN A 377 23.20 43.64 -6.92
N SER A 378 23.81 42.75 -6.13
CA SER A 378 25.27 42.72 -6.03
C SER A 378 25.90 42.39 -7.40
N GLN A 379 27.03 43.01 -7.75
CA GLN A 379 27.78 42.70 -8.98
C GLN A 379 28.15 41.20 -9.12
N ARG A 380 28.12 40.43 -8.01
CA ARG A 380 28.32 38.98 -8.00
C ARG A 380 27.12 38.16 -8.50
N SER A 381 25.93 38.74 -8.58
CA SER A 381 24.69 38.06 -9.01
C SER A 381 24.39 38.22 -10.50
N ILE A 382 25.01 39.21 -11.15
CA ILE A 382 24.95 39.42 -12.60
C ILE A 382 25.93 38.45 -13.26
N LEU A 383 25.44 37.64 -14.18
CA LEU A 383 26.23 36.62 -14.86
C LEU A 383 26.90 37.19 -16.10
N ARG A 384 28.01 36.57 -16.51
CA ARG A 384 28.55 36.75 -17.85
C ARG A 384 27.90 35.78 -18.83
N LEU A 385 27.99 36.04 -20.13
CA LEU A 385 27.45 35.15 -21.17
C LEU A 385 27.88 33.69 -20.99
N SER A 386 29.16 33.44 -20.68
CA SER A 386 29.67 32.10 -20.38
C SER A 386 28.99 31.46 -19.16
N SER A 387 28.91 32.19 -18.04
CA SER A 387 28.27 31.70 -16.82
C SER A 387 26.75 31.55 -16.94
N LEU A 388 26.11 32.34 -17.81
CA LEU A 388 24.69 32.22 -18.10
C LEU A 388 24.40 30.98 -18.94
N LYS A 389 25.24 30.68 -19.93
CA LYS A 389 25.20 29.42 -20.69
C LYS A 389 25.31 28.22 -19.74
N ASP A 390 26.29 28.22 -18.84
CA ASP A 390 26.47 27.16 -17.86
C ASP A 390 25.25 27.06 -16.92
N ARG A 391 24.70 28.20 -16.46
CA ARG A 391 23.49 28.21 -15.62
C ARG A 391 22.28 27.60 -16.33
N ILE A 392 22.05 27.94 -17.60
CA ILE A 392 20.94 27.40 -18.40
C ILE A 392 21.11 25.88 -18.52
N GLY A 393 22.32 25.42 -18.83
CA GLY A 393 22.66 24.00 -18.89
C GLY A 393 22.46 23.27 -17.57
N ASP A 394 23.03 23.79 -16.49
CA ASP A 394 22.96 23.19 -15.15
C ASP A 394 21.53 23.15 -14.62
N LEU A 395 20.76 24.22 -14.78
CA LEU A 395 19.38 24.28 -14.31
C LEU A 395 18.48 23.33 -15.10
N TRP A 396 18.61 23.29 -16.43
CA TRP A 396 17.84 22.36 -17.25
C TRP A 396 18.23 20.90 -16.98
N ASN A 397 19.52 20.61 -16.87
CA ASN A 397 20.01 19.28 -16.49
C ASN A 397 19.60 18.91 -15.06
N ALA A 398 19.50 19.86 -14.12
CA ALA A 398 18.98 19.60 -12.78
C ALA A 398 17.48 19.26 -12.83
N LEU A 399 16.71 19.98 -13.66
CA LEU A 399 15.29 19.68 -13.90
C LEU A 399 15.09 18.29 -14.53
N LEU A 400 16.00 17.84 -15.40
CA LEU A 400 15.95 16.53 -16.07
C LEU A 400 16.55 15.36 -15.26
N ASN A 401 17.66 15.57 -14.55
CA ASN A 401 18.40 14.51 -13.84
C ASN A 401 17.89 14.27 -12.42
N GLU A 402 17.37 15.30 -11.76
CA GLU A 402 16.63 15.12 -10.54
C GLU A 402 15.16 14.87 -10.91
N ASN A 403 14.49 14.05 -10.10
CA ASN A 403 13.04 14.05 -9.98
C ASN A 403 12.51 15.42 -9.46
N PHE A 404 13.13 16.55 -9.81
CA PHE A 404 12.78 17.91 -9.38
C PHE A 404 11.36 18.28 -9.78
N VAL A 405 10.84 17.60 -10.80
CA VAL A 405 9.47 17.73 -11.30
C VAL A 405 8.54 16.60 -10.84
N PHE A 406 9.07 15.41 -10.53
CA PHE A 406 8.29 14.26 -10.08
C PHE A 406 8.56 13.98 -8.59
N SER A 407 7.80 14.55 -7.66
CA SER A 407 6.82 13.68 -6.99
C SER A 407 5.67 14.43 -6.31
N PHE A 408 5.38 15.70 -6.58
CA PHE A 408 4.35 16.40 -5.81
C PHE A 408 2.96 15.74 -5.82
N LYS A 409 2.55 15.30 -7.00
CA LYS A 409 1.35 14.46 -7.18
C LYS A 409 1.54 13.13 -6.48
N ASN A 410 2.69 12.48 -6.61
CA ASN A 410 2.97 11.21 -5.94
C ASN A 410 3.01 11.34 -4.41
N SER A 411 3.49 12.42 -3.80
CA SER A 411 3.60 12.58 -2.34
C SER A 411 2.25 12.83 -1.69
N LEU A 412 1.43 13.71 -2.29
CA LEU A 412 0.06 13.92 -1.86
C LEU A 412 -0.80 12.67 -2.17
N GLU A 413 -0.69 12.08 -3.36
CA GLU A 413 -1.38 10.83 -3.72
C GLU A 413 -0.96 9.67 -2.81
N ILE A 414 0.32 9.52 -2.46
CA ILE A 414 0.81 8.51 -1.50
C ILE A 414 0.27 8.79 -0.10
N ALA A 415 0.24 10.05 0.34
CA ALA A 415 -0.31 10.41 1.64
C ALA A 415 -1.82 10.16 1.72
N VAL A 416 -2.56 10.51 0.66
CA VAL A 416 -4.00 10.25 0.49
C VAL A 416 -4.25 8.74 0.42
N TYR A 417 -3.49 8.02 -0.39
CA TYR A 417 -3.59 6.56 -0.55
C TYR A 417 -3.27 5.83 0.77
N ARG A 418 -2.28 6.28 1.55
CA ARG A 418 -2.01 5.71 2.89
C ARG A 418 -3.15 5.94 3.88
N ARG A 419 -3.79 7.12 3.85
CA ARG A 419 -5.00 7.36 4.66
C ARG A 419 -6.14 6.43 4.23
N LEU A 420 -6.31 6.24 2.93
CA LEU A 420 -7.26 5.28 2.37
C LEU A 420 -6.93 3.84 2.82
N GLU A 421 -5.67 3.41 2.77
CA GLU A 421 -5.27 2.08 3.25
C GLU A 421 -5.51 1.89 4.76
N SER A 422 -5.30 2.93 5.57
CA SER A 422 -5.62 2.89 7.00
C SER A 422 -7.13 2.75 7.24
N ALA A 423 -7.96 3.53 6.51
CA ALA A 423 -9.41 3.39 6.57
C ALA A 423 -9.87 2.00 6.09
N PHE A 424 -9.26 1.50 5.01
CA PHE A 424 -9.51 0.16 4.50
C PHE A 424 -9.14 -0.93 5.52
N SER A 425 -8.02 -0.79 6.22
CA SER A 425 -7.64 -1.70 7.31
C SER A 425 -8.70 -1.75 8.42
N GLN A 426 -9.32 -0.60 8.76
CA GLN A 426 -10.41 -0.55 9.74
C GLN A 426 -11.69 -1.23 9.24
N TRP A 427 -12.07 -1.01 7.97
CA TRP A 427 -13.24 -1.66 7.37
C TRP A 427 -13.06 -3.17 7.30
N THR A 428 -11.90 -3.65 6.86
CA THR A 428 -11.59 -5.08 6.80
C THR A 428 -11.51 -5.71 8.20
N TRP A 429 -11.05 -4.98 9.22
CA TRP A 429 -11.12 -5.42 10.62
C TRP A 429 -12.57 -5.60 11.09
N LYS A 430 -13.44 -4.60 10.89
CA LYS A 430 -14.86 -4.67 11.26
C LYS A 430 -15.54 -5.88 10.63
N LEU A 431 -15.30 -6.11 9.33
CA LEU A 431 -15.86 -7.25 8.61
C LEU A 431 -15.35 -8.59 9.16
N ARG A 432 -14.03 -8.73 9.35
CA ARG A 432 -13.42 -9.96 9.87
C ARG A 432 -13.86 -10.26 11.30
N SER A 433 -13.91 -9.26 12.19
CA SER A 433 -14.38 -9.44 13.57
C SER A 433 -15.85 -9.88 13.61
N HIS A 434 -16.72 -9.28 12.78
CA HIS A 434 -18.13 -9.70 12.67
C HIS A 434 -18.27 -11.14 12.16
N ILE A 435 -17.49 -11.53 11.14
CA ILE A 435 -17.52 -12.89 10.62
C ILE A 435 -17.00 -13.90 11.66
N LEU A 436 -15.98 -13.54 12.44
CA LEU A 436 -15.54 -14.38 13.56
C LEU A 436 -16.66 -14.60 14.59
N ASP A 437 -17.41 -13.56 14.92
CA ASP A 437 -18.56 -13.65 15.84
C ASP A 437 -19.70 -14.51 15.26
N VAL A 438 -20.00 -14.36 13.97
CA VAL A 438 -20.94 -15.25 13.26
C VAL A 438 -20.44 -16.70 13.27
N GLN A 439 -19.14 -16.92 13.05
CA GLN A 439 -18.54 -18.25 13.06
C GLN A 439 -18.66 -18.91 14.44
N MET A 440 -18.42 -18.18 15.53
CA MET A 440 -18.60 -18.69 16.90
C MET A 440 -20.05 -19.10 17.17
N ARG A 441 -21.01 -18.25 16.80
CA ARG A 441 -22.45 -18.55 16.93
C ARG A 441 -22.86 -19.80 16.15
N LEU A 442 -22.39 -19.92 14.90
CA LEU A 442 -22.67 -21.07 14.04
C LEU A 442 -22.01 -22.36 14.55
N ASP A 443 -20.78 -22.31 15.06
CA ASP A 443 -20.12 -23.48 15.68
C ASP A 443 -20.97 -24.01 16.85
N ASN A 444 -21.50 -23.12 17.70
CA ASN A 444 -22.40 -23.50 18.79
C ASN A 444 -23.71 -24.13 18.25
N ARG A 445 -24.38 -23.53 17.26
CA ARG A 445 -25.60 -24.09 16.65
C ARG A 445 -25.38 -25.47 16.03
N ILE A 446 -24.28 -25.63 15.29
CA ILE A 446 -23.93 -26.89 14.65
C ILE A 446 -23.71 -27.94 15.73
N ARG A 447 -22.87 -27.69 16.74
CA ARG A 447 -22.57 -28.68 17.80
C ARG A 447 -23.79 -29.04 18.63
N ASN A 448 -24.67 -28.08 18.92
CA ASN A 448 -25.95 -28.29 19.59
C ASN A 448 -26.94 -29.14 18.77
N GLY A 449 -26.71 -29.31 17.47
CA GLY A 449 -27.54 -30.13 16.59
C GLY A 449 -28.72 -29.40 15.96
N ASP A 450 -28.83 -28.10 16.20
CA ASP A 450 -29.85 -27.21 15.62
C ASP A 450 -29.65 -27.05 14.10
N LEU A 451 -28.40 -27.02 13.65
CA LEU A 451 -28.06 -26.78 12.24
C LEU A 451 -27.41 -28.00 11.57
N GLN A 452 -27.97 -28.46 10.45
CA GLN A 452 -27.49 -29.65 9.70
C GLN A 452 -26.95 -29.32 8.30
N ASN A 453 -27.14 -28.08 7.85
CA ASN A 453 -26.63 -27.54 6.60
C ASN A 453 -26.47 -26.03 6.75
N VAL A 454 -25.49 -25.44 6.06
CA VAL A 454 -25.33 -23.98 5.96
C VAL A 454 -25.35 -23.63 4.48
N THR A 455 -26.38 -22.90 4.05
CA THR A 455 -26.42 -22.37 2.69
C THR A 455 -25.58 -21.10 2.58
N ARG A 456 -25.19 -20.76 1.35
CA ARG A 456 -24.41 -19.53 1.11
C ARG A 456 -25.28 -18.29 1.37
N GLU A 457 -26.54 -18.36 0.99
CA GLU A 457 -27.52 -17.29 1.11
C GLU A 457 -27.80 -16.92 2.58
N GLU A 458 -27.89 -17.91 3.47
CA GLU A 458 -28.04 -17.68 4.92
C GLU A 458 -26.82 -16.97 5.51
N LEU A 459 -25.60 -17.40 5.15
CA LEU A 459 -24.36 -16.75 5.58
C LEU A 459 -24.26 -15.31 5.06
N GLU A 460 -24.61 -15.09 3.79
CA GLU A 460 -24.63 -13.75 3.21
C GLU A 460 -25.61 -12.85 3.95
N GLY A 461 -26.80 -13.35 4.30
CA GLY A 461 -27.77 -12.63 5.12
C GLY A 461 -27.23 -12.20 6.49
N LEU A 462 -26.49 -13.08 7.19
CA LEU A 462 -25.90 -12.78 8.51
C LEU A 462 -24.76 -11.73 8.47
N VAL A 463 -24.13 -11.56 7.31
CA VAL A 463 -23.02 -10.62 7.09
C VAL A 463 -23.49 -9.33 6.43
N GLN A 464 -24.68 -9.33 5.81
CA GLN A 464 -25.15 -8.24 4.95
C GLN A 464 -25.26 -6.90 5.68
N GLU A 465 -25.83 -6.87 6.88
CA GLU A 465 -26.02 -5.62 7.64
C GLU A 465 -24.69 -4.90 7.92
N THR A 466 -23.68 -5.65 8.38
CA THR A 466 -22.34 -5.12 8.63
C THR A 466 -21.66 -4.71 7.31
N SER A 467 -21.84 -5.48 6.24
CA SER A 467 -21.34 -5.16 4.89
C SER A 467 -21.92 -3.82 4.40
N ASP A 468 -23.23 -3.65 4.48
CA ASP A 468 -23.94 -2.44 4.04
C ASP A 468 -23.53 -1.22 4.88
N ALA A 469 -23.31 -1.40 6.18
CA ALA A 469 -22.81 -0.36 7.07
C ALA A 469 -21.40 0.09 6.66
N ILE A 470 -20.50 -0.85 6.35
CA ILE A 470 -19.15 -0.55 5.88
C ILE A 470 -19.18 0.13 4.51
N GLU A 471 -20.02 -0.34 3.58
CA GLU A 471 -20.18 0.29 2.26
C GLU A 471 -20.66 1.75 2.41
N LYS A 472 -21.62 2.03 3.28
CA LYS A 472 -22.08 3.40 3.58
C LYS A 472 -20.96 4.26 4.20
N GLU A 473 -20.17 3.72 5.12
CA GLU A 473 -19.01 4.42 5.71
C GLU A 473 -17.96 4.75 4.64
N MET A 474 -17.64 3.78 3.78
CA MET A 474 -16.70 3.94 2.67
C MET A 474 -17.19 4.99 1.68
N GLU A 475 -18.45 4.92 1.23
CA GLU A 475 -18.99 5.93 0.33
C GLU A 475 -18.98 7.34 0.96
N LYS A 476 -19.25 7.44 2.27
CA LYS A 476 -19.14 8.70 3.01
C LYS A 476 -17.70 9.21 3.03
N TYR A 477 -16.72 8.33 3.20
CA TYR A 477 -15.29 8.68 3.14
C TYR A 477 -14.93 9.27 1.77
N PHE A 478 -15.26 8.58 0.67
CA PHE A 478 -14.99 9.07 -0.68
C PHE A 478 -15.77 10.34 -1.06
N ARG A 479 -16.90 10.66 -0.43
CA ARG A 479 -17.69 11.87 -0.71
C ARG A 479 -17.30 13.09 0.13
N LYS A 480 -16.89 12.89 1.39
CA LYS A 480 -16.70 13.97 2.37
C LYS A 480 -15.24 14.29 2.67
N ASP A 481 -14.29 13.46 2.25
CA ASP A 481 -12.87 13.75 2.45
C ASP A 481 -12.45 14.97 1.63
N LYS A 482 -11.57 15.79 2.20
CA LYS A 482 -11.04 16.99 1.57
C LYS A 482 -10.32 16.69 0.24
N ASP A 483 -9.76 15.48 0.09
CA ASP A 483 -9.01 15.04 -1.08
C ASP A 483 -9.83 14.12 -2.01
N HIS A 484 -11.17 14.24 -2.00
CA HIS A 484 -12.08 13.35 -2.74
C HIS A 484 -11.79 13.24 -4.25
N GLU A 485 -11.32 14.32 -4.89
CA GLU A 485 -10.94 14.32 -6.31
C GLU A 485 -9.76 13.39 -6.61
N ILE A 486 -8.83 13.26 -5.66
CA ILE A 486 -7.68 12.34 -5.75
C ILE A 486 -8.13 10.92 -5.44
N LEU A 487 -8.95 10.75 -4.39
CA LEU A 487 -9.42 9.44 -3.95
C LEU A 487 -10.26 8.72 -5.00
N VAL A 488 -11.00 9.44 -5.85
CA VAL A 488 -11.96 8.87 -6.80
C VAL A 488 -11.33 7.80 -7.72
N GLN A 489 -10.02 7.91 -8.00
CA GLN A 489 -9.31 6.96 -8.86
C GLN A 489 -9.15 5.56 -8.24
N TRP A 490 -9.15 5.45 -6.91
CA TRP A 490 -9.04 4.16 -6.21
C TRP A 490 -10.38 3.61 -5.77
N LYS A 491 -11.46 4.40 -5.86
CA LYS A 491 -12.79 4.03 -5.36
C LYS A 491 -13.26 2.66 -5.86
N SER A 492 -13.31 2.46 -7.18
CA SER A 492 -13.79 1.19 -7.76
C SER A 492 -12.89 0.01 -7.42
N SER A 493 -11.57 0.22 -7.33
CA SER A 493 -10.65 -0.84 -6.89
C SER A 493 -10.89 -1.20 -5.42
N THR A 494 -11.06 -0.21 -4.54
CA THR A 494 -11.36 -0.43 -3.11
C THR A 494 -12.70 -1.14 -2.90
N GLU A 495 -13.74 -0.76 -3.66
CA GLU A 495 -15.05 -1.42 -3.67
C GLU A 495 -14.94 -2.90 -4.06
N LEU A 496 -14.25 -3.18 -5.17
CA LEU A 496 -14.04 -4.55 -5.65
C LEU A 496 -13.27 -5.39 -4.63
N LYS A 497 -12.20 -4.83 -4.07
CA LYS A 497 -11.37 -5.43 -3.02
C LYS A 497 -12.21 -5.82 -1.79
N LEU A 498 -13.07 -4.93 -1.31
CA LEU A 498 -13.91 -5.22 -0.13
C LEU A 498 -14.91 -6.35 -0.44
N LYS A 499 -15.46 -6.37 -1.67
CA LYS A 499 -16.38 -7.41 -2.14
C LYS A 499 -15.69 -8.77 -2.24
N GLU A 500 -14.50 -8.84 -2.84
CA GLU A 500 -13.69 -10.07 -2.93
C GLU A 500 -13.34 -10.62 -1.54
N LEU A 501 -12.98 -9.74 -0.60
CA LEU A 501 -12.73 -10.13 0.78
C LEU A 501 -13.97 -10.74 1.43
N LYS A 502 -15.14 -10.12 1.25
CA LYS A 502 -16.42 -10.65 1.75
C LYS A 502 -16.68 -12.04 1.18
N GLU A 503 -16.58 -12.21 -0.13
CA GLU A 503 -16.82 -13.50 -0.81
C GLU A 503 -15.87 -14.59 -0.31
N THR A 504 -14.58 -14.25 -0.13
CA THR A 504 -13.57 -15.17 0.41
C THR A 504 -13.90 -15.59 1.83
N LEU A 505 -14.19 -14.63 2.72
CA LEU A 505 -14.48 -14.92 4.12
C LEU A 505 -15.78 -15.75 4.28
N VAL A 506 -16.81 -15.47 3.48
CA VAL A 506 -18.06 -16.26 3.46
C VAL A 506 -17.78 -17.68 2.99
N HIS A 507 -16.99 -17.85 1.93
CA HIS A 507 -16.63 -19.17 1.42
C HIS A 507 -15.82 -19.99 2.44
N GLU A 508 -14.81 -19.39 3.07
CA GLU A 508 -14.01 -20.04 4.12
C GLU A 508 -14.86 -20.42 5.33
N THR A 509 -15.77 -19.54 5.75
CA THR A 509 -16.68 -19.80 6.86
C THR A 509 -17.61 -20.98 6.54
N LYS A 510 -18.18 -21.00 5.33
CA LYS A 510 -19.00 -22.11 4.86
C LYS A 510 -18.25 -23.43 4.91
N LYS A 511 -17.03 -23.48 4.37
CA LYS A 511 -16.19 -24.69 4.38
C LYS A 511 -15.89 -25.17 5.81
N LYS A 512 -15.61 -24.24 6.74
CA LYS A 512 -15.42 -24.59 8.16
C LYS A 512 -16.70 -25.17 8.77
N CYS A 513 -17.86 -24.59 8.49
CA CYS A 513 -19.15 -25.12 8.94
C CYS A 513 -19.45 -26.51 8.35
N GLU A 514 -19.20 -26.74 7.06
CA GLU A 514 -19.38 -28.04 6.40
C GLU A 514 -18.52 -29.12 7.08
N ASN A 515 -17.25 -28.82 7.34
CA ASN A 515 -16.34 -29.72 8.07
C ASN A 515 -16.83 -30.02 9.49
N LEU A 516 -17.37 -29.03 10.19
CA LEU A 516 -17.93 -29.20 11.55
C LEU A 516 -19.22 -30.03 11.53
N ILE A 517 -20.07 -29.84 10.52
CA ILE A 517 -21.29 -30.63 10.32
C ILE A 517 -20.93 -32.09 10.02
N GLU A 518 -19.91 -32.33 9.21
CA GLU A 518 -19.42 -33.69 8.93
C GLU A 518 -18.91 -34.36 10.21
N LEU A 519 -18.08 -33.67 11.00
CA LEU A 519 -17.63 -34.13 12.31
C LEU A 519 -18.81 -34.42 13.25
N GLN A 520 -19.83 -33.56 13.25
CA GLN A 520 -21.03 -33.79 14.05
C GLN A 520 -21.81 -35.04 13.59
N LYS A 521 -21.91 -35.28 12.29
CA LYS A 521 -22.58 -36.48 11.74
C LYS A 521 -21.86 -37.76 12.14
N GLU A 522 -20.52 -37.76 12.11
CA GLU A 522 -19.70 -38.86 12.62
C GLU A 522 -19.95 -39.09 14.10
N GLN A 523 -19.94 -38.02 14.91
CA GLN A 523 -20.23 -38.08 16.34
C GLN A 523 -21.64 -38.62 16.62
N LYS A 524 -22.67 -38.18 15.88
CA LYS A 524 -24.05 -38.66 16.02
C LYS A 524 -24.19 -40.16 15.74
N LYS A 525 -23.44 -40.71 14.77
CA LYS A 525 -23.44 -42.17 14.50
C LYS A 525 -22.93 -42.96 15.70
N LEU A 526 -21.95 -42.41 16.43
CA LEU A 526 -21.40 -43.00 17.66
C LEU A 526 -22.37 -42.85 18.82
N ASP A 527 -22.90 -41.66 19.01
CA ASP A 527 -23.84 -41.36 20.10
C ASP A 527 -25.13 -42.18 19.97
N ALA A 528 -25.60 -42.47 18.75
CA ALA A 528 -26.75 -43.35 18.54
C ALA A 528 -26.55 -44.77 19.12
N ARG A 529 -25.33 -45.32 19.04
CA ARG A 529 -25.00 -46.64 19.63
C ARG A 529 -24.90 -46.56 21.16
N ARG A 530 -24.37 -45.46 21.69
CA ARG A 530 -24.27 -45.21 23.13
C ARG A 530 -25.65 -45.00 23.76
N LEU A 531 -26.53 -44.27 23.06
CA LEU A 531 -27.88 -43.91 23.51
C LEU A 531 -28.72 -45.13 23.87
N GLU A 532 -28.59 -46.24 23.14
CA GLU A 532 -29.31 -47.48 23.44
C GLU A 532 -28.96 -48.03 24.83
N TYR A 533 -27.67 -48.04 25.18
CA TYR A 533 -27.21 -48.43 26.50
C TYR A 533 -27.62 -47.42 27.58
N GLU A 534 -27.54 -46.12 27.30
CA GLU A 534 -27.92 -45.07 28.26
C GLU A 534 -29.42 -45.08 28.57
N VAL A 535 -30.28 -45.23 27.56
CA VAL A 535 -31.74 -45.28 27.72
C VAL A 535 -32.13 -46.49 28.55
N GLU A 536 -31.56 -47.67 28.26
CA GLU A 536 -31.84 -48.88 29.02
C GLU A 536 -31.34 -48.78 30.48
N LEU A 537 -30.15 -48.22 30.70
CA LEU A 537 -29.63 -47.97 32.04
C LEU A 537 -30.47 -46.96 32.83
N LEU A 538 -30.90 -45.87 32.21
CA LEU A 538 -31.79 -44.88 32.82
C LEU A 538 -33.14 -45.51 33.17
N ARG A 539 -33.72 -46.32 32.28
CA ARG A 539 -34.98 -47.04 32.53
C ARG A 539 -34.86 -47.93 33.76
N ARG A 540 -33.82 -48.77 33.84
CA ARG A 540 -33.61 -49.69 34.97
C ARG A 540 -33.25 -48.96 36.26
N SER A 541 -32.52 -47.84 36.18
CA SER A 541 -32.25 -46.96 37.32
C SER A 541 -33.54 -46.37 37.91
N ARG A 542 -34.49 -45.99 37.06
CA ARG A 542 -35.82 -45.51 37.49
C ARG A 542 -36.65 -46.61 38.15
N GLU A 543 -36.68 -47.81 37.56
CA GLU A 543 -37.39 -48.95 38.16
C GLU A 543 -36.84 -49.26 39.56
N LEU A 544 -35.52 -49.24 39.71
CA LEU A 544 -34.87 -49.39 41.00
C LEU A 544 -35.22 -48.24 41.96
N ALA A 545 -35.21 -46.99 41.49
CA ALA A 545 -35.58 -45.83 42.30
C ALA A 545 -37.02 -45.94 42.82
N LEU A 546 -37.98 -46.31 41.96
CA LEU A 546 -39.39 -46.51 42.34
C LEU A 546 -39.57 -47.57 43.43
N THR A 547 -38.76 -48.65 43.41
CA THR A 547 -38.78 -49.66 44.47
C THR A 547 -38.18 -49.16 45.80
N LEU A 548 -37.17 -48.30 45.74
CA LEU A 548 -36.41 -47.84 46.91
C LEU A 548 -36.97 -46.57 47.56
N ILE A 549 -37.70 -45.72 46.81
CA ILE A 549 -38.40 -44.53 47.33
C ILE A 549 -39.35 -44.89 48.48
N ARG A 550 -39.94 -46.10 48.45
CA ARG A 550 -40.83 -46.60 49.51
C ARG A 550 -40.10 -46.99 50.81
N MET A 551 -38.77 -47.05 50.82
CA MET A 551 -37.97 -47.62 51.91
C MET A 551 -37.16 -46.62 52.74
N MET A 552 -37.19 -45.30 52.42
CA MET A 552 -36.45 -44.22 53.12
C MET A 552 -35.00 -44.57 53.52
N LEU A 553 -34.16 -44.92 52.55
CA LEU A 553 -32.78 -45.34 52.77
C LEU A 553 -31.81 -44.16 52.97
N ASN A 554 -30.74 -44.37 53.75
CA ASN A 554 -29.64 -43.42 53.91
C ASN A 554 -28.68 -43.41 52.70
N SER A 555 -27.82 -42.38 52.59
CA SER A 555 -26.93 -42.16 51.43
C SER A 555 -25.92 -43.29 51.17
N VAL A 556 -25.49 -44.00 52.22
CA VAL A 556 -24.57 -45.15 52.13
C VAL A 556 -25.29 -46.35 51.52
N SER A 557 -26.51 -46.65 52.00
CA SER A 557 -27.33 -47.77 51.51
C SER A 557 -27.77 -47.57 50.07
N LEU A 558 -28.03 -46.32 49.64
CA LEU A 558 -28.30 -45.97 48.24
C LEU A 558 -27.13 -46.32 47.32
N ARG A 559 -25.89 -46.06 47.77
CA ARG A 559 -24.67 -46.33 47.00
C ARG A 559 -24.40 -47.83 46.84
N GLU A 560 -24.64 -48.62 47.89
CA GLU A 560 -24.47 -50.07 47.86
C GLU A 560 -25.50 -50.75 46.93
N ASN A 561 -26.76 -50.36 47.01
CA ASN A 561 -27.81 -50.86 46.12
C ASN A 561 -27.53 -50.50 44.65
N PHE A 562 -27.11 -49.26 44.37
CA PHE A 562 -26.69 -48.87 43.04
C PHE A 562 -25.49 -49.71 42.56
N ALA A 563 -24.49 -49.95 43.40
CA ALA A 563 -23.29 -50.70 43.02
C ALA A 563 -23.59 -52.16 42.63
N LEU A 564 -24.46 -52.85 43.39
CA LEU A 564 -24.90 -54.22 43.09
C LEU A 564 -25.55 -54.32 41.71
N VAL A 565 -26.48 -53.41 41.45
CA VAL A 565 -27.27 -53.41 40.23
C VAL A 565 -26.42 -52.93 39.03
N TRP A 566 -25.56 -51.94 39.23
CA TRP A 566 -24.57 -51.47 38.25
C TRP A 566 -23.65 -52.59 37.76
N ASN A 567 -23.09 -53.38 38.67
CA ASN A 567 -22.17 -54.47 38.31
C ASN A 567 -22.85 -55.54 37.43
N LYS A 568 -24.12 -55.85 37.72
CA LYS A 568 -24.92 -56.77 36.90
C LYS A 568 -25.14 -56.21 35.49
N TRP A 569 -25.49 -54.92 35.37
CA TRP A 569 -25.72 -54.26 34.09
C TRP A 569 -24.46 -54.18 33.22
N ILE A 570 -23.31 -53.86 33.82
CA ILE A 570 -22.03 -53.84 33.10
C ILE A 570 -21.66 -55.22 32.55
N ALA A 571 -21.91 -56.30 33.30
CA ALA A 571 -21.67 -57.65 32.83
C ALA A 571 -22.54 -58.01 31.60
N GLU A 572 -23.82 -57.62 31.62
CA GLU A 572 -24.74 -57.82 30.51
C GLU A 572 -24.33 -57.00 29.27
N ALA A 573 -23.96 -55.72 29.45
CA ALA A 573 -23.49 -54.85 28.36
C ALA A 573 -22.18 -55.36 27.73
N SER A 574 -21.29 -55.92 28.54
CA SER A 574 -20.05 -56.57 28.09
C SER A 574 -20.33 -57.77 27.19
N CYS A 575 -21.28 -58.64 27.58
CA CYS A 575 -21.65 -59.81 26.78
C CYS A 575 -22.35 -59.45 25.45
N ALA A 576 -23.02 -58.30 25.38
CA ALA A 576 -23.72 -57.84 24.18
C ALA A 576 -22.84 -57.03 23.21
N ALA A 577 -21.60 -56.67 23.59
CA ALA A 577 -20.69 -55.89 22.76
C ALA A 577 -20.20 -56.69 21.54
N ARG A 578 -20.18 -56.05 20.36
CA ARG A 578 -19.60 -56.66 19.15
C ARG A 578 -18.07 -56.72 19.26
N PRO A 579 -17.41 -57.73 18.64
CA PRO A 579 -15.95 -57.75 18.54
C PRO A 579 -15.45 -56.50 17.80
N PRO A 580 -14.32 -55.91 18.21
CA PRO A 580 -13.73 -54.76 17.55
C PRO A 580 -13.36 -55.09 16.11
N GLU A 581 -13.73 -54.21 15.18
CA GLU A 581 -13.40 -54.31 13.75
C GLU A 581 -11.87 -54.17 13.59
N ARG A 582 -11.19 -55.16 13.00
CA ARG A 582 -9.73 -55.11 12.82
C ARG A 582 -9.41 -54.43 11.51
N ILE A 583 -8.95 -53.17 11.57
CA ILE A 583 -8.42 -52.45 10.42
C ILE A 583 -6.91 -52.67 10.33
N ASP A 584 -6.43 -53.13 9.18
CA ASP A 584 -4.99 -53.22 8.88
C ASP A 584 -4.53 -51.91 8.21
N VAL A 585 -4.16 -50.94 9.05
CA VAL A 585 -3.70 -49.61 8.60
C VAL A 585 -2.47 -49.73 7.70
N ASP A 586 -1.57 -50.68 7.94
CA ASP A 586 -0.37 -50.86 7.12
C ASP A 586 -0.76 -51.32 5.69
N ALA A 587 -1.72 -52.25 5.58
CA ALA A 587 -2.23 -52.72 4.29
C ALA A 587 -2.96 -51.62 3.51
N GLU A 588 -3.73 -50.76 4.18
CA GLU A 588 -4.40 -49.63 3.50
C GLU A 588 -3.42 -48.56 3.01
N ILE A 589 -2.38 -48.27 3.80
CA ILE A 589 -1.28 -47.39 3.37
C ILE A 589 -0.58 -47.98 2.15
N GLU A 590 -0.30 -49.29 2.16
CA GLU A 590 0.27 -50.00 1.00
C GLU A 590 -0.63 -49.83 -0.24
N ASP A 591 -1.93 -50.09 -0.11
CA ASP A 591 -2.91 -50.02 -1.21
C ASP A 591 -3.02 -48.61 -1.80
N VAL A 592 -3.18 -47.58 -0.96
CA VAL A 592 -3.29 -46.18 -1.39
C VAL A 592 -2.02 -45.69 -2.08
N LEU A 593 -0.85 -46.03 -1.54
CA LEU A 593 0.43 -45.65 -2.15
C LEU A 593 0.66 -46.34 -3.50
N LEU A 594 0.26 -47.61 -3.64
CA LEU A 594 0.31 -48.33 -4.91
C LEU A 594 -0.64 -47.71 -5.95
N GLU A 595 -1.86 -47.36 -5.53
CA GLU A 595 -2.86 -46.71 -6.38
C GLU A 595 -2.40 -45.33 -6.88
N HIS A 596 -1.73 -44.56 -6.02
CA HIS A 596 -1.27 -43.21 -6.33
C HIS A 596 -0.07 -43.16 -7.27
N PHE A 597 1.00 -43.94 -6.99
CA PHE A 597 2.26 -43.83 -7.74
C PHE A 597 2.35 -44.76 -8.97
N LYS A 598 1.62 -45.88 -8.99
CA LYS A 598 1.53 -46.84 -10.11
C LYS A 598 2.88 -47.25 -10.74
N GLU A 599 3.91 -47.49 -9.92
CA GLU A 599 5.25 -47.86 -10.39
C GLU A 599 5.53 -49.38 -10.39
N PRO A 600 6.21 -49.91 -11.44
CA PRO A 600 6.67 -51.29 -11.44
C PRO A 600 7.66 -51.55 -10.30
N GLY A 601 7.42 -52.58 -9.48
CA GLY A 601 8.32 -52.94 -8.36
C GLY A 601 8.22 -52.03 -7.12
N PHE A 602 7.29 -51.07 -7.11
CA PHE A 602 7.09 -50.14 -5.98
C PHE A 602 6.80 -50.86 -4.65
N TYR A 603 6.14 -52.02 -4.73
CA TYR A 603 5.87 -52.87 -3.58
C TYR A 603 7.14 -53.25 -2.79
N ALA A 604 8.23 -53.55 -3.49
CA ALA A 604 9.51 -53.87 -2.85
C ALA A 604 10.11 -52.63 -2.15
N ARG A 605 9.93 -51.45 -2.74
CA ARG A 605 10.41 -50.16 -2.21
C ARG A 605 9.70 -49.78 -0.90
N ILE A 606 8.39 -50.01 -0.79
CA ILE A 606 7.63 -49.78 0.45
C ILE A 606 8.20 -50.65 1.59
N ARG A 607 8.43 -51.94 1.30
CA ARG A 607 8.96 -52.89 2.29
C ARG A 607 10.41 -52.60 2.69
N SER A 608 11.24 -52.13 1.75
CA SER A 608 12.66 -51.82 2.02
C SER A 608 12.91 -50.47 2.70
N PHE A 609 11.91 -49.58 2.76
CA PHE A 609 12.09 -48.24 3.34
C PHE A 609 12.32 -48.32 4.87
N PRO A 610 13.37 -47.70 5.44
CA PRO A 610 13.71 -47.83 6.86
C PRO A 610 12.60 -47.33 7.80
N LYS A 611 12.38 -48.01 8.93
CA LYS A 611 11.39 -47.60 9.95
C LYS A 611 11.90 -46.51 10.91
N ASP A 612 13.22 -46.47 11.16
CA ASP A 612 13.78 -45.68 12.28
C ASP A 612 14.66 -44.48 11.85
N ARG A 613 14.67 -44.15 10.54
CA ARG A 613 15.49 -43.04 10.02
C ARG A 613 14.62 -41.82 9.79
N GLY A 614 14.99 -40.68 10.39
CA GLY A 614 14.41 -39.39 10.03
C GLY A 614 14.59 -39.10 8.54
N PHE A 615 13.65 -38.39 7.93
CA PHE A 615 13.78 -37.97 6.54
C PHE A 615 14.92 -36.97 6.42
N SER A 616 15.85 -37.23 5.51
CA SER A 616 16.93 -36.32 5.17
C SER A 616 16.85 -35.98 3.70
N LEU A 617 16.79 -34.69 3.39
CA LEU A 617 16.79 -34.21 2.03
C LEU A 617 18.18 -34.40 1.41
N ASP A 618 18.32 -35.47 0.63
CA ASP A 618 19.45 -35.66 -0.27
C ASP A 618 19.28 -34.82 -1.54
N ILE A 619 20.10 -33.78 -1.70
CA ILE A 619 20.02 -32.86 -2.84
C ILE A 619 20.34 -33.55 -4.17
N GLU A 620 21.25 -34.53 -4.19
CA GLU A 620 21.61 -35.24 -5.43
C GLU A 620 20.51 -36.19 -5.88
N LYS A 621 19.80 -36.80 -4.91
CA LYS A 621 18.72 -37.74 -5.18
C LYS A 621 17.37 -37.08 -5.39
N HIS A 622 17.03 -36.04 -4.63
CA HIS A 622 15.67 -35.50 -4.51
C HIS A 622 15.42 -34.22 -5.32
N VAL A 623 16.48 -33.54 -5.76
CA VAL A 623 16.37 -32.29 -6.51
C VAL A 623 16.80 -32.52 -7.95
N MET A 624 15.99 -32.07 -8.89
CA MET A 624 16.36 -32.06 -10.30
C MET A 624 16.47 -30.64 -10.84
N LYS A 625 17.41 -30.44 -11.76
CA LYS A 625 17.56 -29.18 -12.49
C LYS A 625 16.48 -29.11 -13.57
N ILE A 626 15.78 -27.98 -13.63
CA ILE A 626 14.80 -27.75 -14.69
C ILE A 626 15.56 -27.44 -15.98
N LYS A 627 15.41 -28.29 -17.01
CA LYS A 627 15.96 -28.03 -18.35
C LYS A 627 14.99 -27.12 -19.10
N HIS A 628 15.47 -25.95 -19.53
CA HIS A 628 14.76 -25.12 -20.48
C HIS A 628 15.56 -25.02 -21.78
N PHE A 629 15.01 -25.59 -22.87
CA PHE A 629 15.53 -25.47 -24.23
C PHE A 629 17.06 -25.73 -24.39
N GLY A 630 17.54 -26.87 -23.88
CA GLY A 630 18.83 -27.44 -24.32
C GLY A 630 20.11 -27.01 -23.57
N VAL A 631 20.05 -26.20 -22.50
CA VAL A 631 21.24 -25.84 -21.70
C VAL A 631 21.03 -26.19 -20.22
N THR A 632 21.99 -26.91 -19.62
CA THR A 632 22.06 -27.21 -18.18
C THR A 632 22.47 -25.98 -17.36
N THR A 633 21.69 -25.65 -16.33
CA THR A 633 21.95 -24.54 -15.39
C THR A 633 23.16 -24.80 -14.46
N ARG A 634 23.81 -23.69 -14.00
CA ARG A 634 24.95 -23.65 -13.04
C ARG A 634 24.63 -24.40 -11.71
N SER A 635 25.66 -24.67 -10.90
CA SER A 635 25.58 -25.48 -9.65
C SER A 635 24.51 -24.98 -8.66
N ILE A 636 23.91 -25.91 -7.91
CA ILE A 636 22.99 -25.62 -6.80
C ILE A 636 23.77 -24.81 -5.75
N CYS A 637 23.24 -23.67 -5.30
CA CYS A 637 23.90 -22.86 -4.27
C CYS A 637 23.39 -23.20 -2.86
N ASP A 638 24.16 -22.85 -1.83
CA ASP A 638 23.78 -23.13 -0.43
C ASP A 638 22.43 -22.51 -0.04
N ALA A 639 22.05 -21.39 -0.66
CA ALA A 639 20.75 -20.77 -0.44
C ALA A 639 19.59 -21.62 -0.99
N ASP A 640 19.78 -22.31 -2.11
CA ASP A 640 18.77 -23.21 -2.69
C ASP A 640 18.57 -24.42 -1.77
N VAL A 641 19.67 -25.00 -1.26
CA VAL A 641 19.65 -26.14 -0.33
C VAL A 641 18.87 -25.79 0.94
N ILE A 642 19.14 -24.62 1.53
CA ILE A 642 18.41 -24.13 2.71
C ILE A 642 16.92 -23.98 2.40
N ASN A 643 16.55 -23.50 1.22
CA ASN A 643 15.16 -23.33 0.82
C ASN A 643 14.43 -24.68 0.68
N PHE A 644 15.03 -25.66 0.01
CA PHE A 644 14.43 -26.99 -0.11
C PHE A 644 14.29 -27.71 1.23
N GLN A 645 15.29 -27.59 2.11
CA GLN A 645 15.21 -28.13 3.46
C GLN A 645 14.06 -27.48 4.23
N TYR A 646 13.95 -26.15 4.14
CA TYR A 646 12.86 -25.40 4.78
C TYR A 646 11.47 -25.82 4.28
N ILE A 647 11.28 -25.99 2.97
CA ILE A 647 10.00 -26.48 2.42
C ILE A 647 9.69 -27.88 2.95
N THR A 648 10.69 -28.75 2.99
CA THR A 648 10.55 -30.12 3.52
C THR A 648 10.12 -30.09 4.99
N ASP A 649 10.79 -29.31 5.82
CA ASP A 649 10.48 -29.18 7.25
C ASP A 649 9.06 -28.63 7.45
N LYS A 650 8.63 -27.70 6.59
CA LYS A 650 7.28 -27.13 6.60
C LYS A 650 6.20 -28.16 6.25
N ILE A 651 6.42 -29.00 5.25
CA ILE A 651 5.48 -30.09 4.89
C ILE A 651 5.36 -31.07 6.05
N ILE A 652 6.50 -31.49 6.63
CA ILE A 652 6.52 -32.41 7.78
C ILE A 652 5.75 -31.81 8.95
N ALA A 653 6.02 -30.55 9.30
CA ALA A 653 5.33 -29.86 10.39
C ALA A 653 3.82 -29.74 10.16
N ARG A 654 3.39 -29.44 8.92
CA ARG A 654 1.96 -29.34 8.56
C ARG A 654 1.25 -30.69 8.69
N VAL A 655 1.88 -31.78 8.23
CA VAL A 655 1.33 -33.13 8.37
C VAL A 655 1.27 -33.56 9.84
N ILE A 656 2.32 -33.34 10.63
CA ILE A 656 2.32 -33.63 12.07
C ILE A 656 1.21 -32.85 12.77
N GLY A 657 1.10 -31.54 12.53
CA GLY A 657 0.06 -30.72 13.13
C GLY A 657 -1.36 -31.14 12.74
N ASN A 658 -1.56 -31.60 11.49
CA ASN A 658 -2.84 -32.14 11.05
C ASN A 658 -3.19 -33.45 11.77
N ILE A 659 -2.22 -34.31 12.06
CA ILE A 659 -2.42 -35.55 12.82
C ILE A 659 -2.67 -35.23 14.31
N ASP A 660 -1.85 -34.35 14.90
CA ASP A 660 -2.01 -33.88 16.30
C ASP A 660 -3.43 -33.35 16.53
N LYS A 661 -3.94 -32.54 15.59
CA LYS A 661 -5.29 -32.00 15.64
C LYS A 661 -6.35 -33.11 15.63
N LYS A 662 -6.21 -34.12 14.77
CA LYS A 662 -7.17 -35.24 14.69
C LYS A 662 -7.14 -36.11 15.94
N GLU A 663 -5.96 -36.29 16.54
CA GLU A 663 -5.81 -36.99 17.83
C GLU A 663 -6.48 -36.21 18.97
N GLN A 664 -6.29 -34.89 19.02
CA GLN A 664 -6.96 -34.02 20.00
C GLN A 664 -8.49 -34.05 19.83
N GLU A 665 -8.96 -34.10 18.59
CA GLU A 665 -10.38 -34.26 18.25
C GLU A 665 -10.93 -35.68 18.52
N LYS A 666 -10.07 -36.62 18.94
CA LYS A 666 -10.41 -38.03 19.25
C LYS A 666 -11.12 -38.75 18.08
N ARG A 667 -10.72 -38.46 16.84
CA ARG A 667 -11.28 -39.10 15.65
C ARG A 667 -10.81 -40.55 15.50
N ASP A 668 -11.63 -41.38 14.88
CA ASP A 668 -11.20 -42.68 14.38
C ASP A 668 -10.26 -42.51 13.18
N TYR A 669 -9.47 -43.53 12.88
CA TYR A 669 -8.73 -43.62 11.64
C TYR A 669 -9.69 -43.69 10.43
N SER A 670 -9.35 -42.95 9.38
CA SER A 670 -10.01 -43.02 8.08
C SER A 670 -8.96 -43.12 6.98
N ARG A 671 -9.22 -43.98 5.98
CA ARG A 671 -8.39 -44.11 4.76
C ARG A 671 -8.14 -42.76 4.08
N ASN A 672 -9.06 -41.80 4.21
CA ASN A 672 -8.92 -40.44 3.67
C ASN A 672 -7.71 -39.68 4.23
N PHE A 673 -7.28 -39.99 5.45
CA PHE A 673 -6.13 -39.32 6.06
C PHE A 673 -4.83 -39.60 5.32
N ILE A 674 -4.72 -40.75 4.64
CA ILE A 674 -3.58 -41.06 3.77
C ILE A 674 -3.57 -40.14 2.56
N TYR A 675 -4.73 -39.93 1.92
CA TYR A 675 -4.86 -39.01 0.78
C TYR A 675 -4.59 -37.55 1.18
N GLU A 676 -4.93 -37.15 2.40
CA GLU A 676 -4.56 -35.83 2.93
C GLU A 676 -3.04 -35.65 3.02
N ILE A 677 -2.31 -36.64 3.52
CA ILE A 677 -0.84 -36.61 3.55
C ILE A 677 -0.27 -36.45 2.13
N LEU A 678 -0.79 -37.20 1.17
CA LEU A 678 -0.34 -37.12 -0.22
C LEU A 678 -0.63 -35.75 -0.86
N ASN A 679 -1.81 -35.17 -0.59
CA ASN A 679 -2.14 -33.82 -1.05
C ASN A 679 -1.24 -32.77 -0.41
N GLU A 680 -0.91 -32.89 0.87
CA GLU A 680 0.00 -31.96 1.56
C GLU A 680 1.41 -31.99 0.98
N VAL A 681 1.92 -33.18 0.64
CA VAL A 681 3.19 -33.32 -0.08
C VAL A 681 3.09 -32.69 -1.47
N GLN A 682 2.01 -32.93 -2.20
CA GLN A 682 1.84 -32.39 -3.55
C GLN A 682 1.71 -30.86 -3.56
N GLU A 683 0.95 -30.27 -2.62
CA GLU A 683 0.86 -28.82 -2.42
C GLU A 683 2.23 -28.22 -2.09
N GLY A 684 2.98 -28.88 -1.20
CA GLY A 684 4.34 -28.48 -0.84
C GLY A 684 5.31 -28.50 -2.02
N VAL A 685 5.24 -29.54 -2.86
CA VAL A 685 6.05 -29.62 -4.10
C VAL A 685 5.65 -28.53 -5.10
N ASN A 686 4.34 -28.28 -5.24
CA ASN A 686 3.81 -27.24 -6.13
C ASN A 686 4.06 -25.81 -5.63
N SER A 687 4.47 -25.64 -4.37
CA SER A 687 4.80 -24.33 -3.81
C SER A 687 6.09 -23.72 -4.36
N ILE A 688 6.90 -24.52 -5.07
CA ILE A 688 8.08 -24.02 -5.77
C ILE A 688 7.64 -23.21 -7.00
N PRO A 689 8.07 -21.94 -7.13
CA PRO A 689 7.76 -21.12 -8.29
C PRO A 689 8.16 -21.81 -9.61
N SER A 690 7.31 -21.70 -10.64
CA SER A 690 7.55 -22.29 -11.95
C SER A 690 8.81 -21.78 -12.67
N ASN A 691 9.40 -20.70 -12.18
CA ASN A 691 10.65 -20.09 -12.66
C ASN A 691 11.90 -20.51 -11.85
N ALA A 692 11.77 -21.42 -10.87
CA ALA A 692 12.89 -21.89 -10.08
C ALA A 692 13.90 -22.68 -10.94
N LYS A 693 15.19 -22.54 -10.62
CA LYS A 693 16.29 -23.23 -11.33
C LYS A 693 16.30 -24.74 -11.12
N CYS A 694 15.75 -25.16 -9.99
CA CYS A 694 15.71 -26.52 -9.49
C CYS A 694 14.32 -26.78 -8.92
N THR A 695 13.86 -28.02 -8.99
CA THR A 695 12.59 -28.44 -8.38
C THR A 695 12.75 -29.80 -7.71
N PHE A 696 11.84 -30.14 -6.82
CA PHE A 696 11.75 -31.51 -6.31
C PHE A 696 11.40 -32.46 -7.46
N ASN A 697 12.10 -33.58 -7.51
CA ASN A 697 11.79 -34.60 -8.49
C ASN A 697 10.74 -35.58 -7.95
N ARG A 698 10.41 -36.57 -8.77
CA ARG A 698 9.44 -37.62 -8.41
C ARG A 698 9.94 -38.48 -7.22
N GLU A 699 11.25 -38.70 -7.12
CA GLU A 699 11.87 -39.48 -6.02
C GLU A 699 11.63 -38.81 -4.66
N TYR A 700 11.73 -37.48 -4.58
CA TYR A 700 11.38 -36.72 -3.38
C TYR A 700 9.93 -36.98 -2.94
N SER A 701 8.99 -36.85 -3.89
CA SER A 701 7.56 -36.99 -3.60
C SER A 701 7.24 -38.40 -3.09
N ILE A 702 7.88 -39.42 -3.67
CA ILE A 702 7.76 -40.82 -3.24
C ILE A 702 8.34 -41.01 -1.85
N ASP A 703 9.61 -40.63 -1.63
CA ASP A 703 10.30 -40.94 -0.38
C ASP A 703 9.73 -40.15 0.81
N LEU A 704 9.32 -38.90 0.59
CA LEU A 704 8.66 -38.11 1.63
C LEU A 704 7.26 -38.66 1.96
N SER A 705 6.50 -39.08 0.94
CA SER A 705 5.19 -39.71 1.15
C SER A 705 5.32 -41.03 1.93
N LEU A 706 6.31 -41.86 1.58
CA LEU A 706 6.61 -43.11 2.29
C LEU A 706 6.99 -42.85 3.75
N TYR A 707 7.88 -41.87 3.98
CA TYR A 707 8.27 -41.48 5.33
C TYR A 707 7.08 -41.01 6.15
N LEU A 708 6.29 -40.07 5.63
CA LEU A 708 5.16 -39.48 6.35
C LEU A 708 4.05 -40.50 6.62
N CYS A 709 3.73 -41.37 5.65
CA CYS A 709 2.73 -42.42 5.85
C CYS A 709 3.20 -43.45 6.88
N LYS A 710 4.48 -43.87 6.86
CA LYS A 710 5.02 -44.79 7.89
C LYS A 710 5.06 -44.16 9.27
N MET A 711 5.45 -42.88 9.37
CA MET A 711 5.41 -42.13 10.62
C MET A 711 3.98 -42.03 11.15
N ALA A 712 3.01 -41.78 10.26
CA ALA A 712 1.60 -41.67 10.62
C ALA A 712 0.97 -43.03 10.98
N ALA A 713 1.47 -44.16 10.45
CA ALA A 713 0.88 -45.48 10.63
C ALA A 713 0.69 -45.86 12.11
N GLU A 714 1.72 -45.69 12.94
CA GLU A 714 1.63 -46.01 14.38
C GLU A 714 0.67 -45.06 15.11
N ARG A 715 0.61 -43.79 14.69
CA ARG A 715 -0.34 -42.81 15.25
C ARG A 715 -1.78 -43.14 14.85
N PHE A 716 -2.01 -43.53 13.61
CA PHE A 716 -3.31 -43.96 13.11
C PHE A 716 -3.79 -45.25 13.79
N LYS A 717 -2.91 -46.23 14.03
CA LYS A 717 -3.23 -47.41 14.84
C LYS A 717 -3.61 -47.01 16.26
N ALA A 718 -2.81 -46.15 16.90
CA ALA A 718 -3.11 -45.65 18.24
C ALA A 718 -4.43 -44.87 18.31
N MET A 719 -4.74 -44.06 17.29
CA MET A 719 -6.03 -43.37 17.15
C MET A 719 -7.19 -44.36 17.05
N HIS A 720 -7.08 -45.35 16.17
CA HIS A 720 -8.10 -46.39 16.00
C HIS A 720 -8.32 -47.19 17.29
N ASP A 721 -7.24 -47.62 17.95
CA ASP A 721 -7.30 -48.35 19.22
C ASP A 721 -7.88 -47.48 20.35
N ALA A 722 -7.48 -46.21 20.43
CA ALA A 722 -8.02 -45.27 21.40
C ALA A 722 -9.51 -45.02 21.15
N PHE A 723 -9.92 -44.91 19.89
CA PHE A 723 -11.31 -44.74 19.48
C PHE A 723 -12.13 -45.98 19.80
N GLN A 724 -11.65 -47.18 19.46
CA GLN A 724 -12.26 -48.47 19.82
C GLN A 724 -12.43 -48.58 21.34
N LYS A 725 -11.39 -48.25 22.11
CA LYS A 725 -11.43 -48.27 23.59
C LYS A 725 -12.39 -47.23 24.16
N ALA A 726 -12.47 -46.04 23.59
CA ALA A 726 -13.42 -45.00 24.00
C ALA A 726 -14.88 -45.33 23.62
N ASN A 727 -15.06 -46.21 22.64
CA ASN A 727 -16.36 -46.68 22.17
C ASN A 727 -16.72 -48.09 22.66
N ASP A 728 -15.86 -48.72 23.46
CA ASP A 728 -16.17 -49.93 24.18
C ASP A 728 -17.34 -49.65 25.15
N PRO A 729 -18.46 -50.39 25.06
CA PRO A 729 -19.63 -50.15 25.89
C PRO A 729 -19.31 -50.17 27.39
N VAL A 730 -18.41 -51.04 27.85
CA VAL A 730 -18.06 -51.16 29.26
C VAL A 730 -17.22 -49.98 29.74
N VAL A 731 -16.22 -49.56 28.94
CA VAL A 731 -15.39 -48.38 29.24
C VAL A 731 -16.24 -47.11 29.23
N TYR A 732 -17.10 -46.93 28.23
CA TYR A 732 -18.00 -45.81 28.12
C TYR A 732 -18.94 -45.72 29.34
N LEU A 733 -19.66 -46.80 29.64
CA LEU A 733 -20.60 -46.84 30.76
C LEU A 733 -19.88 -46.63 32.10
N SER A 734 -18.70 -47.23 32.29
CA SER A 734 -17.89 -47.02 33.49
C SER A 734 -17.52 -45.56 33.72
N SER A 735 -17.20 -44.82 32.64
CA SER A 735 -16.93 -43.37 32.72
C SER A 735 -18.15 -42.55 33.16
N LYS A 736 -19.36 -43.01 32.83
CA LYS A 736 -20.63 -42.36 33.15
C LYS A 736 -21.24 -42.80 34.48
N ARG A 737 -20.59 -43.71 35.21
CA ARG A 737 -21.13 -44.26 36.47
C ARG A 737 -21.53 -43.20 37.48
N LYS A 738 -20.74 -42.12 37.60
CA LYS A 738 -21.02 -41.00 38.52
C LYS A 738 -22.29 -40.24 38.10
N ASP A 739 -22.41 -39.91 36.81
CA ASP A 739 -23.58 -39.24 36.22
C ASP A 739 -24.85 -40.06 36.45
N PHE A 740 -24.79 -41.37 36.19
CA PHE A 740 -25.92 -42.27 36.42
C PHE A 740 -26.27 -42.42 37.90
N PHE A 741 -25.27 -42.45 38.78
CA PHE A 741 -25.52 -42.45 40.23
C PHE A 741 -26.20 -41.15 40.68
N GLN A 742 -25.78 -40.00 40.15
CA GLN A 742 -26.46 -38.72 40.41
C GLN A 742 -27.90 -38.75 39.87
N CYS A 743 -28.15 -39.20 38.64
CA CYS A 743 -29.51 -39.34 38.09
C CYS A 743 -30.40 -40.26 38.94
N PHE A 744 -29.84 -41.38 39.40
CA PHE A 744 -30.49 -42.31 40.34
C PHE A 744 -30.80 -41.63 41.68
N GLN A 745 -29.85 -40.88 42.23
CA GLN A 745 -30.00 -40.17 43.49
C GLN A 745 -31.06 -39.06 43.41
N ILE A 746 -31.07 -38.27 42.33
CA ILE A 746 -32.10 -37.25 42.05
C ILE A 746 -33.49 -37.92 42.04
N SER A 747 -33.61 -39.06 41.35
CA SER A 747 -34.86 -39.82 41.26
C SER A 747 -35.33 -40.40 42.60
N CYS A 748 -34.42 -40.67 43.54
CA CYS A 748 -34.74 -41.27 44.85
C CYS A 748 -35.13 -40.28 45.96
N GLN A 749 -34.86 -38.97 45.82
CA GLN A 749 -34.78 -38.04 46.97
C GLN A 749 -35.79 -36.86 47.02
N GLY A 750 -36.82 -36.82 46.18
CA GLY A 750 -37.94 -35.86 46.31
C GLY A 750 -37.50 -34.39 46.29
N ALA A 751 -37.86 -33.53 47.24
CA ALA A 751 -37.49 -32.09 47.24
C ALA A 751 -35.96 -31.80 47.27
N THR A 752 -35.15 -32.73 47.78
CA THR A 752 -33.66 -32.67 47.71
C THR A 752 -33.13 -32.88 46.28
N SER A 753 -33.99 -33.31 45.35
CA SER A 753 -33.67 -33.53 43.93
C SER A 753 -33.33 -32.24 43.19
N ILE A 754 -33.91 -31.09 43.56
CA ILE A 754 -33.78 -29.83 42.81
C ILE A 754 -32.37 -29.26 42.91
N THR A 755 -31.75 -29.29 44.10
CA THR A 755 -30.36 -28.86 44.27
C THR A 755 -29.38 -29.79 43.55
N ILE A 756 -29.63 -31.11 43.58
CA ILE A 756 -28.78 -32.08 42.88
C ILE A 756 -28.97 -31.97 41.35
N PHE A 757 -30.18 -31.67 40.88
CA PHE A 757 -30.47 -31.33 39.48
C PHE A 757 -29.67 -30.10 39.04
N ALA A 758 -29.67 -29.04 39.84
CA ALA A 758 -28.93 -27.82 39.54
C ALA A 758 -27.42 -28.07 39.46
N LEU A 759 -26.87 -28.83 40.40
CA LEU A 759 -25.46 -29.24 40.38
C LEU A 759 -25.11 -30.09 39.15
N PHE A 760 -25.98 -31.05 38.79
CA PHE A 760 -25.78 -31.87 37.59
C PHE A 760 -25.78 -31.04 36.31
N LEU A 761 -26.71 -30.09 36.18
CA LEU A 761 -26.76 -29.21 35.02
C LEU A 761 -25.52 -28.30 34.94
N CYS A 762 -25.04 -27.77 36.07
CA CYS A 762 -23.77 -27.05 36.15
C CYS A 762 -22.57 -27.91 35.71
N ASP A 763 -22.51 -29.19 36.13
CA ASP A 763 -21.45 -30.13 35.70
C ASP A 763 -21.47 -30.36 34.17
N LYS A 764 -22.62 -30.19 33.50
CA LYS A 764 -22.74 -30.24 32.02
C LYS A 764 -22.38 -28.93 31.34
N ILE A 765 -22.66 -27.79 31.98
CA ILE A 765 -22.37 -26.46 31.45
C ILE A 765 -20.87 -26.12 31.58
N GLU A 766 -20.20 -26.60 32.63
CA GLU A 766 -18.80 -26.26 32.95
C GLU A 766 -17.82 -26.46 31.77
N PRO A 767 -17.77 -27.62 31.07
CA PRO A 767 -16.88 -27.80 29.92
C PRO A 767 -17.20 -26.87 28.75
N ALA A 768 -18.48 -26.54 28.56
CA ALA A 768 -18.92 -25.65 27.49
C ALA A 768 -18.52 -24.19 27.79
N LEU A 769 -18.64 -23.76 29.05
CA LEU A 769 -18.15 -22.45 29.49
C LEU A 769 -16.64 -22.34 29.35
N HIS A 770 -15.87 -23.37 29.73
CA HIS A 770 -14.41 -23.39 29.58
C HIS A 770 -13.99 -23.05 28.14
N ARG A 771 -14.55 -23.76 27.16
CA ARG A 771 -14.24 -23.54 25.74
C ARG A 771 -14.66 -22.14 25.27
N GLU A 772 -15.88 -21.73 25.59
CA GLU A 772 -16.42 -20.46 25.11
C GLU A 772 -15.69 -19.25 25.71
N VAL A 773 -15.25 -19.35 26.98
CA VAL A 773 -14.42 -18.34 27.63
C VAL A 773 -13.10 -18.17 26.87
N TYR A 774 -12.43 -19.25 26.46
CA TYR A 774 -11.17 -19.17 25.72
C TYR A 774 -11.34 -18.56 24.33
N GLU A 775 -12.32 -19.01 23.53
CA GLU A 775 -12.56 -18.48 22.19
C GLU A 775 -12.89 -16.98 22.24
N ARG A 776 -13.75 -16.58 23.18
CA ARG A 776 -14.10 -15.17 23.38
C ARG A 776 -12.92 -14.33 23.86
N THR A 777 -12.19 -14.83 24.85
CA THR A 777 -11.00 -14.14 25.37
C THR A 777 -9.95 -13.95 24.28
N ALA A 778 -9.79 -14.90 23.35
CA ALA A 778 -8.86 -14.75 22.24
C ALA A 778 -9.25 -13.60 21.30
N LYS A 779 -10.54 -13.48 20.98
CA LYS A 779 -11.09 -12.36 20.20
C LYS A 779 -10.90 -11.03 20.94
N ASP A 780 -11.25 -10.98 22.22
CA ASP A 780 -11.16 -9.76 23.04
C ASP A 780 -9.71 -9.26 23.19
N ILE A 781 -8.73 -10.17 23.33
CA ILE A 781 -7.30 -9.84 23.33
C ILE A 781 -6.90 -9.25 21.97
N ALA A 782 -7.31 -9.86 20.85
CA ALA A 782 -6.98 -9.36 19.53
C ALA A 782 -7.58 -7.95 19.29
N GLU A 783 -8.82 -7.72 19.72
CA GLU A 783 -9.49 -6.40 19.68
C GLU A 783 -8.79 -5.34 20.54
N ASP A 784 -8.38 -5.70 21.76
CA ASP A 784 -7.65 -4.80 22.64
C ASP A 784 -6.28 -4.40 22.05
N MET A 785 -5.57 -5.36 21.43
CA MET A 785 -4.29 -5.09 20.78
C MET A 785 -4.44 -4.16 19.58
N GLN A 786 -5.46 -4.37 18.74
CA GLN A 786 -5.78 -3.50 17.60
C GLN A 786 -6.07 -2.06 18.07
N GLY A 787 -6.87 -1.91 19.13
CA GLY A 787 -7.25 -0.59 19.65
C GLY A 787 -6.14 0.14 20.40
N LYS A 788 -5.40 -0.54 21.28
CA LYS A 788 -4.52 0.11 22.25
C LYS A 788 -3.05 0.07 21.86
N PHE A 789 -2.59 -0.96 21.16
CA PHE A 789 -1.16 -1.16 20.90
C PHE A 789 -0.70 -0.41 19.64
N PRO A 790 0.31 0.48 19.71
CA PRO A 790 0.76 1.27 18.57
C PRO A 790 1.15 0.44 17.35
N ASP A 791 1.75 -0.74 17.56
CA ASP A 791 2.19 -1.65 16.50
C ASP A 791 1.03 -2.17 15.63
N PHE A 792 -0.20 -2.15 16.15
CA PHE A 792 -1.40 -2.72 15.52
C PHE A 792 -2.46 -1.67 15.14
N ARG A 793 -2.23 -0.37 15.39
CA ARG A 793 -3.20 0.69 15.04
C ARG A 793 -3.26 1.03 13.54
N GLY A 794 -2.34 0.50 12.74
CA GLY A 794 -2.19 0.82 11.32
C GLY A 794 -2.40 -0.39 10.41
N ASN A 795 -1.94 -0.26 9.16
CA ASN A 795 -1.96 -1.33 8.19
C ASN A 795 -0.68 -2.21 8.30
N ARG A 796 -0.53 -3.20 7.41
CA ARG A 796 0.66 -4.08 7.39
C ARG A 796 1.98 -3.31 7.22
N ALA A 797 2.01 -2.21 6.47
CA ALA A 797 3.21 -1.41 6.31
C ALA A 797 3.61 -0.71 7.62
N ASN A 798 2.63 -0.28 8.44
CA ASN A 798 2.90 0.20 9.80
C ASN A 798 3.52 -0.90 10.67
N LEU A 799 2.98 -2.12 10.59
CA LEU A 799 3.54 -3.27 11.31
C LEU A 799 4.98 -3.58 10.88
N GLU A 800 5.27 -3.49 9.58
CA GLU A 800 6.63 -3.67 9.06
C GLU A 800 7.61 -2.64 9.65
N VAL A 801 7.18 -1.39 9.80
CA VAL A 801 8.00 -0.32 10.40
C VAL A 801 8.27 -0.62 11.88
N CYS A 802 7.28 -1.09 12.63
CA CYS A 802 7.46 -1.53 14.01
C CYS A 802 8.41 -2.74 14.12
N ILE A 803 8.37 -3.66 13.15
CA ILE A 803 9.30 -4.78 13.04
C ILE A 803 10.72 -4.28 12.76
N LEU A 804 10.91 -3.37 11.81
CA LEU A 804 12.23 -2.79 11.50
C LEU A 804 12.80 -2.03 12.71
N ARG A 805 11.97 -1.28 13.44
CA ARG A 805 12.37 -0.64 14.70
C ARG A 805 12.82 -1.68 15.72
N TYR A 806 12.01 -2.72 15.95
CA TYR A 806 12.36 -3.81 16.85
C TYR A 806 13.68 -4.49 16.47
N LEU A 807 13.87 -4.81 15.19
CA LEU A 807 15.11 -5.43 14.68
C LEU A 807 16.33 -4.53 14.92
N ALA A 808 16.19 -3.24 14.64
CA ALA A 808 17.26 -2.27 14.89
C ALA A 808 17.53 -2.07 16.38
N GLU A 809 16.52 -2.18 17.25
CA GLU A 809 16.70 -2.13 18.71
C GLU A 809 17.48 -3.33 19.22
N GLN A 810 17.17 -4.55 18.73
CA GLN A 810 17.82 -5.79 19.14
C GLN A 810 19.25 -5.95 18.61
N GLU A 811 19.56 -5.37 17.45
CA GLU A 811 20.87 -5.49 16.76
C GLU A 811 21.35 -6.95 16.58
N ASN A 812 20.41 -7.89 16.48
CA ASN A 812 20.70 -9.32 16.29
C ASN A 812 20.61 -9.71 14.81
N PHE A 813 21.75 -9.98 14.17
CA PHE A 813 21.82 -10.34 12.76
C PHE A 813 21.01 -11.58 12.38
N GLU A 814 20.89 -12.59 13.27
CA GLU A 814 20.10 -13.79 12.97
C GLU A 814 18.60 -13.47 12.89
N CYS A 815 18.09 -12.53 13.72
CA CYS A 815 16.72 -12.03 13.59
C CYS A 815 16.51 -11.30 12.26
N PHE A 816 17.47 -10.47 11.83
CA PHE A 816 17.42 -9.81 10.53
C PHE A 816 17.44 -10.82 9.37
N LYS A 817 18.29 -11.84 9.45
CA LYS A 817 18.40 -12.91 8.46
C LYS A 817 17.11 -13.71 8.34
N GLN A 818 16.46 -14.02 9.46
CA GLN A 818 15.13 -14.64 9.45
C GLN A 818 14.09 -13.73 8.79
N TYR A 819 14.06 -12.44 9.13
CA TYR A 819 13.15 -11.49 8.50
C TYR A 819 13.37 -11.33 6.98
N LEU A 820 14.63 -11.29 6.52
CA LEU A 820 14.96 -11.13 5.11
C LEU A 820 14.64 -12.38 4.27
N LYS A 821 14.86 -13.59 4.82
CA LYS A 821 14.63 -14.85 4.12
C LYS A 821 13.20 -15.37 4.25
N PHE A 822 12.60 -15.20 5.43
CA PHE A 822 11.30 -15.77 5.82
C PHE A 822 10.41 -14.67 6.45
N PRO A 823 10.06 -13.63 5.68
CA PRO A 823 9.33 -12.49 6.22
C PRO A 823 7.96 -12.87 6.79
N LYS A 824 7.23 -13.80 6.15
CA LYS A 824 5.90 -14.22 6.61
C LYS A 824 5.96 -14.81 8.03
N GLU A 825 6.89 -15.72 8.24
CA GLU A 825 7.11 -16.40 9.51
C GLU A 825 7.64 -15.44 10.58
N PHE A 826 8.50 -14.49 10.19
CA PHE A 826 8.99 -13.47 11.11
C PHE A 826 7.87 -12.55 11.59
N PHE A 827 6.96 -12.11 10.70
CA PHE A 827 5.77 -11.35 11.10
C PHE A 827 4.91 -12.14 12.08
N GLN A 828 4.69 -13.43 11.83
CA GLN A 828 3.93 -14.30 12.73
C GLN A 828 4.56 -14.40 14.12
N SER A 829 5.86 -14.71 14.18
CA SER A 829 6.62 -14.80 15.43
C SER A 829 6.65 -13.47 16.19
N TYR A 830 6.77 -12.35 15.47
CA TYR A 830 6.73 -11.01 16.06
C TYR A 830 5.37 -10.72 16.71
N ILE A 831 4.27 -10.96 15.98
CA ILE A 831 2.91 -10.77 16.50
C ILE A 831 2.70 -11.66 17.74
N GLU A 832 3.09 -12.93 17.66
CA GLU A 832 3.02 -13.87 18.79
C GLU A 832 3.78 -13.36 20.02
N LYS A 833 5.02 -12.88 19.84
CA LYS A 833 5.83 -12.32 20.92
C LYS A 833 5.18 -11.08 21.54
N ARG A 834 4.59 -10.20 20.72
CA ARG A 834 3.87 -9.01 21.21
C ARG A 834 2.62 -9.38 21.98
N VAL A 835 1.85 -10.37 21.52
CA VAL A 835 0.66 -10.88 22.22
C VAL A 835 1.05 -11.48 23.56
N LYS A 836 2.04 -12.39 23.59
CA LYS A 836 2.55 -12.98 24.83
C LYS A 836 3.03 -11.91 25.81
N SER A 837 3.78 -10.91 25.33
CA SER A 837 4.22 -9.78 26.14
C SER A 837 3.07 -8.94 26.68
N HIS A 838 1.97 -8.77 25.94
CA HIS A 838 0.81 -7.98 26.36
C HIS A 838 -0.04 -8.72 27.39
N CYS A 839 -0.16 -10.05 27.25
CA CYS A 839 -0.92 -10.90 28.17
C CYS A 839 -0.16 -11.22 29.46
N LEU A 840 1.16 -11.43 29.37
CA LEU A 840 2.02 -11.93 30.46
C LEU A 840 2.97 -10.84 31.02
N ASP A 841 2.56 -9.57 31.01
CA ASP A 841 3.36 -8.43 31.50
C ASP A 841 3.46 -8.33 33.05
N GLY A 842 2.93 -9.31 33.77
CA GLY A 842 2.85 -9.32 35.24
C GLY A 842 1.71 -8.48 35.82
N SER A 843 0.88 -7.82 35.00
CA SER A 843 -0.25 -6.99 35.45
C SER A 843 -1.57 -7.75 35.67
N GLY A 844 -1.55 -9.09 35.60
CA GLY A 844 -2.77 -9.92 35.66
C GLY A 844 -3.74 -9.65 34.51
N ARG A 845 -3.25 -9.21 33.34
CA ARG A 845 -4.11 -8.79 32.23
C ARG A 845 -4.89 -9.96 31.62
N LEU A 846 -4.22 -11.10 31.42
CA LEU A 846 -4.86 -12.32 30.93
C LEU A 846 -6.01 -12.76 31.85
N GLU A 847 -5.77 -12.78 33.16
CA GLU A 847 -6.79 -13.07 34.19
C GLU A 847 -8.00 -12.13 34.08
N ARG A 848 -7.77 -10.83 33.89
CA ARG A 848 -8.87 -9.86 33.71
C ARG A 848 -9.70 -10.10 32.45
N PHE A 849 -9.06 -10.50 31.34
CA PHE A 849 -9.81 -10.85 30.12
C PHE A 849 -10.63 -12.13 30.32
N LEU A 850 -10.05 -13.15 30.95
CA LEU A 850 -10.74 -14.40 31.29
C LEU A 850 -11.92 -14.11 32.23
N ASP A 851 -11.74 -13.32 33.28
CA ASP A 851 -12.80 -12.93 34.22
C ASP A 851 -13.90 -12.12 33.53
N SER A 852 -13.54 -11.17 32.65
CA SER A 852 -14.52 -10.40 31.87
C SER A 852 -15.37 -11.30 30.97
N SER A 853 -14.73 -12.22 30.23
CA SER A 853 -15.42 -13.18 29.36
C SER A 853 -16.31 -14.13 30.17
N LEU A 854 -15.81 -14.61 31.30
CA LEU A 854 -16.53 -15.47 32.24
C LEU A 854 -17.80 -14.79 32.75
N ASN A 855 -17.68 -13.59 33.31
CA ASN A 855 -18.81 -12.85 33.86
C ASN A 855 -19.90 -12.62 32.82
N LEU A 856 -19.52 -12.24 31.61
CA LEU A 856 -20.46 -11.98 30.52
C LEU A 856 -21.19 -13.25 30.04
N LEU A 857 -20.52 -14.40 30.03
CA LEU A 857 -21.17 -15.67 29.72
C LEU A 857 -22.09 -16.13 30.88
N PHE A 858 -21.67 -15.94 32.12
CA PHE A 858 -22.50 -16.23 33.29
C PHE A 858 -23.78 -15.39 33.32
N GLU A 859 -23.71 -14.10 32.99
CA GLU A 859 -24.88 -13.23 32.86
C GLU A 859 -25.88 -13.77 31.82
N LYS A 860 -25.38 -14.24 30.67
CA LYS A 860 -26.23 -14.88 29.65
C LYS A 860 -26.87 -16.17 30.16
N VAL A 861 -26.13 -17.03 30.86
CA VAL A 861 -26.67 -18.28 31.43
C VAL A 861 -27.72 -18.00 32.51
N LEU A 862 -27.47 -17.04 33.40
CA LEU A 862 -28.45 -16.64 34.42
C LEU A 862 -29.71 -16.03 33.78
N SER A 863 -29.55 -15.23 32.73
CA SER A 863 -30.67 -14.69 31.95
C SER A 863 -31.48 -15.80 31.29
N ALA A 864 -30.84 -16.83 30.74
CA ALA A 864 -31.51 -18.01 30.19
C ALA A 864 -32.28 -18.79 31.27
N VAL A 865 -31.70 -18.97 32.47
CA VAL A 865 -32.39 -19.58 33.63
C VAL A 865 -33.66 -18.81 34.00
N SER A 866 -33.56 -17.47 34.12
CA SER A 866 -34.70 -16.63 34.48
C SER A 866 -35.79 -16.64 33.40
N SER A 867 -35.41 -16.50 32.13
CA SER A 867 -36.35 -16.49 31.00
C SER A 867 -37.08 -17.83 30.87
N SER A 868 -36.36 -18.94 30.99
CA SER A 868 -36.94 -20.29 30.94
C SER A 868 -37.92 -20.54 32.07
N THR A 869 -37.58 -20.08 33.27
CA THR A 869 -38.44 -20.15 34.45
C THR A 869 -39.74 -19.37 34.24
N GLN A 870 -39.64 -18.15 33.69
CA GLN A 870 -40.79 -17.30 33.46
C GLN A 870 -41.77 -17.84 32.41
N ILE A 871 -41.28 -18.57 31.40
CA ILE A 871 -42.11 -19.17 30.34
C ILE A 871 -42.87 -20.41 30.84
N VAL A 872 -42.32 -21.14 31.82
CA VAL A 872 -42.87 -22.42 32.30
C VAL A 872 -43.72 -22.27 33.57
N LYS A 873 -43.42 -21.29 34.45
CA LYS A 873 -44.06 -21.16 35.78
C LYS A 873 -45.60 -21.14 35.75
N ASP A 874 -46.19 -20.48 34.76
CA ASP A 874 -47.64 -20.25 34.67
C ASP A 874 -48.37 -21.35 33.87
N ARG A 875 -47.64 -22.31 33.29
CA ARG A 875 -48.24 -23.41 32.53
C ARG A 875 -48.84 -24.45 33.47
N LYS A 876 -50.14 -24.67 33.33
CA LYS A 876 -50.93 -25.67 34.10
C LYS A 876 -51.42 -26.83 33.24
N ASP A 877 -51.19 -26.76 31.93
CA ASP A 877 -51.72 -27.67 30.91
C ASP A 877 -50.85 -28.92 30.67
N ARG A 878 -49.65 -29.00 31.25
CA ARG A 878 -48.75 -30.16 31.09
C ARG A 878 -48.07 -30.59 32.38
N GLU A 879 -47.85 -31.89 32.50
CA GLU A 879 -47.13 -32.53 33.61
C GLU A 879 -45.59 -32.55 33.39
N ASP A 880 -45.10 -32.34 32.17
CA ASP A 880 -43.68 -32.43 31.77
C ASP A 880 -42.89 -31.11 31.91
N LYS A 881 -43.13 -30.35 32.99
CA LYS A 881 -42.59 -28.99 33.18
C LYS A 881 -41.06 -28.90 33.07
N VAL A 882 -40.33 -29.91 33.54
CA VAL A 882 -38.86 -29.94 33.48
C VAL A 882 -38.35 -30.11 32.06
N SER A 883 -38.95 -31.01 31.27
CA SER A 883 -38.55 -31.18 29.87
C SER A 883 -38.75 -29.89 29.08
N LEU A 884 -39.90 -29.23 29.28
CA LEU A 884 -40.18 -27.94 28.64
C LEU A 884 -39.20 -26.85 29.08
N TRP A 885 -38.84 -26.81 30.36
CA TRP A 885 -37.84 -25.87 30.88
C TRP A 885 -36.45 -26.12 30.28
N LEU A 886 -36.05 -27.38 30.11
CA LEU A 886 -34.78 -27.75 29.47
C LEU A 886 -34.77 -27.40 27.99
N ASP A 887 -35.87 -27.59 27.27
CA ASP A 887 -36.00 -27.21 25.85
C ASP A 887 -35.85 -25.69 25.68
N GLU A 888 -36.52 -24.93 26.55
CA GLU A 888 -36.45 -23.47 26.60
C GLU A 888 -35.03 -22.99 26.94
N PHE A 889 -34.42 -23.58 27.98
CA PHE A 889 -33.08 -23.26 28.43
C PHE A 889 -32.01 -23.54 27.37
N CYS A 890 -32.08 -24.71 26.72
CA CYS A 890 -31.20 -25.04 25.59
C CYS A 890 -31.43 -24.09 24.41
N ARG A 891 -32.67 -23.67 24.13
CA ARG A 891 -32.98 -22.74 23.04
C ARG A 891 -32.32 -21.37 23.27
N GLU A 892 -32.47 -20.80 24.45
CA GLU A 892 -31.85 -19.51 24.80
C GLU A 892 -30.32 -19.56 24.75
N LEU A 893 -29.72 -20.73 25.00
CA LEU A 893 -28.27 -20.94 24.98
C LEU A 893 -27.72 -21.44 23.65
N THR A 894 -28.55 -21.66 22.63
CA THR A 894 -28.18 -22.38 21.40
C THR A 894 -27.01 -21.73 20.64
N GLU A 895 -26.90 -20.40 20.64
CA GLU A 895 -25.79 -19.66 20.03
C GLU A 895 -24.68 -19.28 21.04
N VAL A 896 -24.90 -19.51 22.33
CA VAL A 896 -24.04 -19.01 23.42
C VAL A 896 -23.07 -20.06 23.92
N VAL A 897 -23.53 -21.30 24.13
CA VAL A 897 -22.70 -22.41 24.61
C VAL A 897 -23.10 -23.72 23.92
N ASN A 898 -22.14 -24.64 23.81
CA ASN A 898 -22.42 -25.99 23.34
C ASN A 898 -22.99 -26.85 24.47
N LEU A 899 -24.32 -26.88 24.55
CA LEU A 899 -25.10 -27.71 25.47
C LEU A 899 -26.21 -28.44 24.68
N PRO A 900 -25.89 -29.58 24.03
CA PRO A 900 -26.87 -30.33 23.27
C PRO A 900 -28.00 -30.85 24.16
N ARG A 901 -29.26 -30.67 23.75
CA ARG A 901 -30.44 -31.11 24.53
C ARG A 901 -30.46 -32.62 24.81
N ASN A 902 -29.82 -33.42 23.95
CA ASN A 902 -29.69 -34.86 24.14
C ASN A 902 -28.90 -35.23 25.39
N ASP A 903 -27.91 -34.43 25.79
CA ASP A 903 -27.07 -34.68 26.96
C ASP A 903 -27.85 -34.53 28.28
N LEU A 904 -29.05 -33.93 28.21
CA LEU A 904 -29.91 -33.61 29.35
C LEU A 904 -31.11 -34.57 29.48
N LYS A 905 -31.24 -35.59 28.61
CA LYS A 905 -32.34 -36.58 28.68
C LYS A 905 -32.38 -37.37 30.00
N GLY A 906 -31.24 -37.51 30.68
CA GLY A 906 -31.15 -38.21 31.96
C GLY A 906 -32.02 -37.59 33.07
N ILE A 907 -32.32 -36.29 32.99
CA ILE A 907 -32.99 -35.50 34.03
C ILE A 907 -34.37 -34.96 33.62
N GLU A 908 -34.84 -35.23 32.41
CA GLU A 908 -36.07 -34.60 31.86
C GLU A 908 -37.38 -35.09 32.49
N HIS A 909 -37.39 -36.28 33.09
CA HIS A 909 -38.58 -36.89 33.69
C HIS A 909 -38.68 -36.66 35.21
N GLN A 910 -37.89 -35.73 35.74
CA GLN A 910 -37.95 -35.39 37.16
C GLN A 910 -39.24 -34.61 37.47
N GLU A 911 -39.96 -35.01 38.51
CA GLU A 911 -41.15 -34.30 38.99
C GLU A 911 -40.72 -33.09 39.84
N VAL A 912 -40.31 -32.00 39.18
CA VAL A 912 -40.05 -30.72 39.86
C VAL A 912 -41.36 -29.93 39.93
N THR A 913 -41.94 -29.86 41.13
CA THR A 913 -43.19 -29.12 41.37
C THR A 913 -42.98 -27.61 41.50
N ASP A 914 -41.77 -27.17 41.88
CA ASP A 914 -41.42 -25.77 42.15
C ASP A 914 -40.29 -25.30 41.20
N ILE A 915 -40.70 -24.71 40.07
CA ILE A 915 -39.77 -24.18 39.06
C ILE A 915 -39.10 -22.87 39.52
N GLU A 916 -39.71 -22.13 40.45
CA GLU A 916 -39.11 -20.92 41.02
C GLU A 916 -37.97 -21.27 41.99
N PHE A 917 -38.16 -22.32 42.79
CA PHE A 917 -37.08 -22.89 43.60
C PHE A 917 -35.95 -23.47 42.74
N LEU A 918 -36.28 -24.13 41.60
CA LEU A 918 -35.27 -24.56 40.63
C LEU A 918 -34.42 -23.38 40.12
N SER A 919 -35.05 -22.25 39.77
CA SER A 919 -34.31 -21.05 39.36
C SER A 919 -33.37 -20.54 40.45
N SER A 920 -33.82 -20.56 41.71
CA SER A 920 -33.01 -20.11 42.85
C SER A 920 -31.82 -21.05 43.11
N ALA A 921 -32.06 -22.36 43.07
CA ALA A 921 -31.03 -23.38 43.22
C ALA A 921 -30.01 -23.34 42.07
N MET A 922 -30.45 -23.08 40.83
CA MET A 922 -29.58 -22.87 39.67
C MET A 922 -28.69 -21.64 39.86
N ALA A 923 -29.23 -20.52 40.34
CA ALA A 923 -28.46 -19.31 40.58
C ALA A 923 -27.35 -19.53 41.63
N GLU A 924 -27.65 -20.24 42.72
CA GLU A 924 -26.67 -20.59 43.75
C GLU A 924 -25.59 -21.55 43.24
N ALA A 925 -25.99 -22.60 42.50
CA ALA A 925 -25.06 -23.54 41.90
C ALA A 925 -24.13 -22.88 40.86
N LEU A 926 -24.67 -21.98 40.03
CA LEU A 926 -23.89 -21.20 39.06
C LEU A 926 -22.95 -20.21 39.75
N ALA A 927 -23.35 -19.60 40.87
CA ALA A 927 -22.45 -18.73 41.64
C ALA A 927 -21.24 -19.50 42.19
N ALA A 928 -21.47 -20.70 42.74
CA ALA A 928 -20.38 -21.58 43.20
C ALA A 928 -19.47 -22.05 42.05
N LEU A 929 -20.06 -22.38 40.88
CA LEU A 929 -19.29 -22.74 39.69
C LEU A 929 -18.43 -21.57 39.20
N ARG A 930 -18.99 -20.35 39.17
CA ARG A 930 -18.25 -19.14 38.77
C ARG A 930 -17.04 -18.93 39.66
N ASP A 931 -17.19 -19.04 40.98
CA ASP A 931 -16.09 -18.84 41.92
C ASP A 931 -15.01 -19.95 41.80
N ARG A 932 -15.41 -21.17 41.42
CA ARG A 932 -14.48 -22.26 41.11
C ARG A 932 -13.69 -21.98 39.83
N LEU A 933 -14.38 -21.67 38.74
CA LEU A 933 -13.75 -21.36 37.44
C LEU A 933 -12.84 -20.13 37.53
N LYS A 934 -13.25 -19.12 38.28
CA LYS A 934 -12.45 -17.90 38.50
C LYS A 934 -11.11 -18.21 39.18
N LYS A 935 -11.08 -19.16 40.11
CA LYS A 935 -9.82 -19.65 40.71
C LYS A 935 -8.99 -20.47 39.74
N GLU A 936 -9.64 -21.31 38.93
CA GLU A 936 -8.96 -22.13 37.92
C GLU A 936 -8.28 -21.26 36.85
N PHE A 937 -8.96 -20.22 36.37
CA PHE A 937 -8.44 -19.30 35.36
C PHE A 937 -7.33 -18.36 35.84
N ALA A 938 -7.09 -18.26 37.16
CA ALA A 938 -6.02 -17.44 37.71
C ALA A 938 -4.63 -17.97 37.33
N ASP A 939 -4.49 -19.29 37.15
CA ASP A 939 -3.20 -19.97 36.88
C ASP A 939 -3.01 -20.37 35.40
N VAL A 940 -3.90 -19.91 34.50
CA VAL A 940 -3.92 -20.35 33.10
C VAL A 940 -2.88 -19.65 32.22
N ASP A 941 -2.20 -20.45 31.39
CA ASP A 941 -1.31 -19.97 30.32
C ASP A 941 -2.00 -19.96 28.94
N MET A 942 -1.43 -19.17 28.04
CA MET A 942 -1.78 -19.02 26.63
C MET A 942 -1.84 -20.37 25.87
N SER A 943 -1.08 -21.39 26.29
CA SER A 943 -1.15 -22.74 25.68
C SER A 943 -2.53 -23.40 25.79
N SER A 944 -3.42 -22.93 26.66
CA SER A 944 -4.76 -23.49 26.88
C SER A 944 -5.78 -23.09 25.80
N PHE A 945 -5.46 -22.09 24.97
CA PHE A 945 -6.36 -21.59 23.93
C PHE A 945 -6.33 -22.49 22.69
N SER A 946 -7.49 -23.02 22.31
CA SER A 946 -7.71 -23.75 21.05
C SER A 946 -7.34 -22.93 19.82
N ARG A 947 -7.80 -21.68 19.79
CA ARG A 947 -7.38 -20.67 18.82
C ARG A 947 -6.59 -19.58 19.52
N GLN A 948 -5.31 -19.50 19.17
CA GLN A 948 -4.42 -18.53 19.80
C GLN A 948 -4.73 -17.09 19.36
N PRO A 949 -4.71 -16.09 20.26
CA PRO A 949 -5.08 -14.70 19.92
C PRO A 949 -4.20 -14.09 18.81
N HIS A 950 -2.92 -14.47 18.76
CA HIS A 950 -2.00 -13.99 17.73
C HIS A 950 -2.38 -14.46 16.32
N THR A 951 -3.06 -15.61 16.17
CA THR A 951 -3.48 -16.12 14.85
C THR A 951 -4.53 -15.22 14.21
N ILE A 952 -5.44 -14.65 15.02
CA ILE A 952 -6.46 -13.69 14.59
C ILE A 952 -5.79 -12.43 14.02
N LEU A 953 -4.76 -11.92 14.70
CA LEU A 953 -3.99 -10.76 14.24
C LEU A 953 -3.18 -11.08 12.98
N VAL A 954 -2.55 -12.26 12.91
CA VAL A 954 -1.80 -12.72 11.71
C VAL A 954 -2.70 -12.77 10.48
N GLU A 955 -3.91 -13.31 10.60
CA GLU A 955 -4.90 -13.33 9.52
C GLU A 955 -5.30 -11.89 9.12
N HIS A 956 -5.43 -10.99 10.09
CA HIS A 956 -5.76 -9.59 9.82
C HIS A 956 -4.67 -8.85 9.04
N TYR A 957 -3.40 -8.99 9.45
CA TYR A 957 -2.25 -8.36 8.78
C TYR A 957 -1.68 -9.16 7.61
N SER A 958 -2.34 -10.25 7.22
CA SER A 958 -1.97 -11.01 6.03
C SER A 958 -2.22 -10.17 4.77
N GLY A 959 -1.23 -10.13 3.89
CA GLY A 959 -1.35 -9.52 2.56
C GLY A 959 -0.46 -10.22 1.54
N CYS A 960 -0.08 -9.54 0.47
CA CYS A 960 0.79 -10.10 -0.56
C CYS A 960 2.18 -10.44 0.00
N TRP A 961 2.58 -11.71 -0.04
CA TRP A 961 3.90 -12.15 0.45
C TRP A 961 4.95 -12.20 -0.66
N GLU A 962 4.61 -11.78 -1.88
CA GLU A 962 5.54 -11.73 -3.00
C GLU A 962 6.69 -10.76 -2.71
N GLN A 963 7.91 -11.20 -3.04
CA GLN A 963 9.14 -10.47 -2.83
C GLN A 963 9.69 -9.93 -4.15
N CYS A 964 10.17 -8.69 -4.12
CA CYS A 964 10.80 -8.07 -5.28
C CYS A 964 11.99 -8.93 -5.74
N PRO A 965 12.05 -9.35 -7.01
CA PRO A 965 13.06 -10.31 -7.49
C PRO A 965 14.49 -9.76 -7.47
N PHE A 966 14.67 -8.45 -7.27
CA PHE A 966 15.97 -7.82 -7.18
C PHE A 966 16.49 -7.62 -5.75
N CYS A 967 15.62 -7.33 -4.77
CA CYS A 967 16.03 -6.96 -3.40
C CYS A 967 15.30 -7.70 -2.27
N GLY A 968 14.35 -8.58 -2.57
CA GLY A 968 13.63 -9.36 -1.55
C GLY A 968 12.60 -8.57 -0.74
N ALA A 969 12.38 -7.28 -1.02
CA ALA A 969 11.40 -6.47 -0.31
C ALA A 969 9.97 -6.90 -0.63
N LEU A 970 9.09 -6.87 0.37
CA LEU A 970 7.70 -7.33 0.26
C LEU A 970 6.85 -6.36 -0.57
N CYS A 971 5.89 -6.90 -1.30
CA CYS A 971 4.84 -6.10 -1.92
C CYS A 971 4.02 -5.36 -0.84
N THR A 972 3.73 -4.09 -1.08
CA THR A 972 2.97 -3.26 -0.13
C THR A 972 1.46 -3.56 -0.15
N ASN A 973 0.97 -4.34 -1.11
CA ASN A 973 -0.45 -4.63 -1.21
C ASN A 973 -0.92 -5.53 -0.05
N THR A 974 -1.98 -5.11 0.61
CA THR A 974 -2.58 -5.77 1.78
C THR A 974 -3.44 -6.98 1.40
N MET A 975 -3.58 -7.29 0.11
CA MET A 975 -4.34 -8.45 -0.37
C MET A 975 -3.45 -9.57 -0.89
N GLN A 976 -3.77 -10.80 -0.52
CA GLN A 976 -3.15 -11.99 -1.09
C GLN A 976 -3.68 -12.20 -2.52
N GLY A 977 -2.79 -12.59 -3.45
CA GLY A 977 -3.19 -12.95 -4.81
C GLY A 977 -3.84 -11.81 -5.61
N HIS A 978 -3.56 -10.56 -5.28
CA HIS A 978 -4.16 -9.41 -5.95
C HIS A 978 -3.83 -9.37 -7.45
N ASP A 979 -4.77 -8.85 -8.24
CA ASP A 979 -4.54 -8.55 -9.65
C ASP A 979 -3.61 -7.35 -9.85
N GLY A 980 -2.99 -7.26 -11.02
CA GLY A 980 -2.08 -6.18 -11.43
C GLY A 980 -0.62 -6.36 -10.98
N ASP A 981 0.21 -5.34 -11.26
CA ASP A 981 1.64 -5.39 -10.95
C ASP A 981 1.91 -5.30 -9.44
N HIS A 982 2.83 -6.12 -8.94
CA HIS A 982 3.39 -5.93 -7.61
C HIS A 982 4.21 -4.65 -7.55
N HIS A 983 4.05 -3.89 -6.48
CA HIS A 983 4.83 -2.67 -6.25
C HIS A 983 5.17 -2.53 -4.77
N LEU A 984 6.14 -1.66 -4.49
CA LEU A 984 6.51 -1.24 -3.15
C LEU A 984 7.13 0.17 -3.21
N VAL A 985 7.09 0.89 -2.09
CA VAL A 985 7.52 2.31 -2.06
C VAL A 985 9.04 2.45 -1.93
N PHE A 986 9.69 1.62 -1.10
CA PHE A 986 11.13 1.70 -0.86
C PHE A 986 11.84 0.37 -1.10
N HIS A 987 12.66 0.32 -2.14
CA HIS A 987 13.53 -0.82 -2.41
C HIS A 987 14.75 -0.82 -1.48
N ARG A 988 15.35 -2.00 -1.32
CA ARG A 988 16.49 -2.23 -0.43
C ARG A 988 17.74 -2.55 -1.25
N PRO A 989 18.96 -2.36 -0.69
CA PRO A 989 20.20 -2.76 -1.35
C PRO A 989 20.17 -4.22 -1.81
N ARG A 990 20.61 -4.49 -3.04
CA ARG A 990 20.66 -5.87 -3.57
C ARG A 990 21.59 -6.80 -2.78
N ALA A 991 22.57 -6.25 -2.06
CA ALA A 991 23.45 -6.98 -1.16
C ALA A 991 22.68 -7.79 -0.10
N LEU A 992 21.47 -7.35 0.27
CA LEU A 992 20.61 -8.05 1.24
C LEU A 992 20.12 -9.41 0.76
N VAL A 993 20.10 -9.63 -0.56
CA VAL A 993 19.78 -10.93 -1.19
C VAL A 993 21.01 -11.57 -1.84
N GLY A 994 22.21 -11.09 -1.50
CA GLY A 994 23.47 -11.60 -2.05
C GLY A 994 23.73 -11.20 -3.50
N GLY A 995 23.10 -10.13 -4.01
CA GLY A 995 23.35 -9.62 -5.35
C GLY A 995 24.81 -9.16 -5.52
N LYS A 996 25.49 -9.62 -6.57
CA LYS A 996 26.87 -9.29 -6.91
C LYS A 996 26.98 -8.65 -8.29
N TRP A 997 27.99 -7.81 -8.49
CA TRP A 997 28.32 -7.28 -9.81
C TRP A 997 28.80 -8.41 -10.72
N ASN A 998 28.45 -8.34 -12.02
CA ASN A 998 28.77 -9.40 -12.96
C ASN A 998 30.27 -9.74 -12.96
N GLU A 999 30.61 -11.02 -12.95
CA GLU A 999 31.98 -11.55 -12.97
C GLU A 999 32.89 -11.10 -11.81
N THR A 1000 32.32 -10.56 -10.73
CA THR A 1000 33.08 -10.14 -9.54
C THR A 1000 32.51 -10.77 -8.27
N ASN A 1001 33.29 -10.74 -7.19
CA ASN A 1001 32.79 -11.07 -5.85
C ASN A 1001 32.25 -9.86 -5.08
N GLN A 1002 32.00 -8.74 -5.76
CA GLN A 1002 31.63 -7.46 -5.14
C GLN A 1002 30.12 -7.38 -4.93
N LEU A 1003 29.67 -7.14 -3.69
CA LEU A 1003 28.26 -7.02 -3.35
C LEU A 1003 27.66 -5.70 -3.86
N VAL A 1004 26.42 -5.73 -4.35
CA VAL A 1004 25.76 -4.56 -4.94
C VAL A 1004 25.01 -3.79 -3.87
N ILE A 1005 25.47 -2.58 -3.54
CA ILE A 1005 24.82 -1.70 -2.57
C ILE A 1005 23.65 -0.88 -3.17
N ASP A 1006 23.52 -0.86 -4.49
CA ASP A 1006 22.45 -0.14 -5.18
C ASP A 1006 21.06 -0.76 -4.92
N VAL A 1007 20.04 0.09 -4.93
CA VAL A 1007 18.62 -0.33 -4.84
C VAL A 1007 18.06 -0.58 -6.23
N CYS A 1008 16.99 -1.38 -6.31
CA CYS A 1008 16.35 -1.72 -7.58
C CYS A 1008 15.91 -0.49 -8.37
N SER A 1009 15.33 0.49 -7.66
CA SER A 1009 14.86 1.75 -8.23
C SER A 1009 15.98 2.60 -8.84
N SER A 1010 17.20 2.56 -8.31
CA SER A 1010 18.32 3.26 -8.92
C SER A 1010 18.85 2.48 -10.11
N LEU A 1011 18.92 1.15 -10.01
CA LEU A 1011 19.39 0.29 -11.07
C LEU A 1011 18.54 0.39 -12.35
N VAL A 1012 17.20 0.43 -12.23
CA VAL A 1012 16.29 0.61 -13.39
C VAL A 1012 16.41 1.98 -14.06
N ALA A 1013 17.00 2.97 -13.41
CA ALA A 1013 17.33 4.26 -14.01
C ALA A 1013 18.64 4.23 -14.81
N THR A 1014 19.53 3.27 -14.54
CA THR A 1014 20.85 3.18 -15.18
C THR A 1014 20.84 2.35 -16.46
N ASN A 1015 21.88 2.51 -17.28
CA ASN A 1015 22.18 1.60 -18.40
C ASN A 1015 22.83 0.29 -17.94
N GLY A 1016 22.81 -0.02 -16.64
CA GLY A 1016 23.33 -1.26 -16.10
C GLY A 1016 22.57 -2.47 -16.63
N THR A 1017 23.22 -3.63 -16.61
CA THR A 1017 22.61 -4.90 -16.99
C THR A 1017 22.58 -5.86 -15.80
N PHE A 1018 21.60 -6.75 -15.82
CA PHE A 1018 21.56 -7.91 -14.93
C PHE A 1018 21.44 -9.18 -15.75
N ILE A 1019 21.86 -10.28 -15.14
CA ILE A 1019 21.80 -11.59 -15.76
C ILE A 1019 20.49 -12.25 -15.34
N VAL A 1020 19.73 -12.67 -16.34
CA VAL A 1020 18.59 -13.57 -16.18
C VAL A 1020 19.03 -15.01 -16.45
N ASP A 1021 18.22 -15.98 -16.02
CA ASP A 1021 18.49 -17.39 -16.30
C ASP A 1021 18.73 -17.61 -17.80
N ARG A 1022 19.84 -18.32 -18.11
CA ARG A 1022 20.52 -18.49 -19.43
C ARG A 1022 21.73 -17.58 -19.69
N GLY A 1023 22.14 -16.71 -18.76
CA GLY A 1023 23.30 -15.83 -18.98
C GLY A 1023 22.98 -14.64 -19.90
N LYS A 1024 21.70 -14.45 -20.24
CA LYS A 1024 21.23 -13.32 -21.04
C LYS A 1024 21.34 -12.05 -20.20
N LEU A 1025 22.12 -11.10 -20.68
CA LEU A 1025 22.21 -9.77 -20.10
C LEU A 1025 21.01 -8.96 -20.57
N ILE A 1026 20.18 -8.52 -19.63
CA ILE A 1026 19.06 -7.61 -19.89
C ILE A 1026 19.35 -6.27 -19.19
N PRO A 1027 19.20 -5.14 -19.88
CA PRO A 1027 19.27 -3.82 -19.25
C PRO A 1027 18.23 -3.69 -18.12
N TYR A 1028 18.60 -3.10 -16.99
CA TYR A 1028 17.62 -2.84 -15.92
C TYR A 1028 16.47 -1.93 -16.39
N LYS A 1029 16.71 -1.01 -17.33
CA LYS A 1029 15.66 -0.18 -17.93
C LYS A 1029 14.55 -0.99 -18.62
N THR A 1030 14.89 -2.16 -19.16
CA THR A 1030 13.96 -3.05 -19.85
C THR A 1030 13.77 -4.36 -19.08
N TYR A 1031 13.87 -4.31 -17.75
CA TYR A 1031 13.79 -5.50 -16.89
C TYR A 1031 12.54 -6.35 -17.11
N ARG A 1032 11.43 -5.76 -17.57
CA ARG A 1032 10.19 -6.49 -17.86
C ARG A 1032 10.35 -7.51 -18.99
N ASP A 1033 11.32 -7.31 -19.90
CA ASP A 1033 11.64 -8.25 -20.99
C ASP A 1033 12.23 -9.57 -20.48
N ALA A 1034 12.63 -9.61 -19.20
CA ALA A 1034 13.09 -10.83 -18.54
C ALA A 1034 11.96 -11.84 -18.28
N GLY A 1035 10.69 -11.44 -18.43
CA GLY A 1035 9.52 -12.26 -18.09
C GLY A 1035 9.33 -12.46 -16.58
N PRO A 1036 8.34 -13.27 -16.15
CA PRO A 1036 8.12 -13.55 -14.73
C PRO A 1036 9.36 -14.19 -14.08
N PRO A 1037 9.78 -13.74 -12.88
CA PRO A 1037 9.04 -12.90 -11.94
C PRO A 1037 9.29 -11.40 -12.12
N TYR A 1038 10.12 -10.96 -13.07
CA TYR A 1038 10.47 -9.55 -13.24
C TYR A 1038 9.34 -8.74 -13.89
N SER A 1039 8.66 -9.30 -14.88
CA SER A 1039 7.60 -8.62 -15.63
C SER A 1039 6.34 -8.31 -14.82
N THR A 1040 6.13 -9.02 -13.70
CA THR A 1040 4.97 -8.84 -12.80
C THR A 1040 5.19 -7.74 -11.75
N TRP A 1041 6.35 -7.09 -11.74
CA TRP A 1041 6.67 -6.00 -10.82
C TRP A 1041 6.72 -4.66 -11.53
N LYS A 1042 6.19 -3.62 -10.88
CA LYS A 1042 6.36 -2.22 -11.27
C LYS A 1042 7.39 -1.56 -10.35
N ILE A 1043 8.60 -1.38 -10.86
CA ILE A 1043 9.69 -0.69 -10.17
C ILE A 1043 9.85 0.67 -10.80
N LEU A 1044 9.53 1.71 -10.03
CA LEU A 1044 9.69 3.09 -10.47
C LEU A 1044 11.17 3.52 -10.29
N PRO A 1045 11.76 4.21 -11.27
CA PRO A 1045 13.07 4.82 -11.14
C PRO A 1045 13.11 5.81 -9.96
N ASP A 1046 13.93 5.52 -8.96
CA ASP A 1046 14.13 6.34 -7.76
C ASP A 1046 15.51 6.05 -7.15
N SER A 1047 16.28 7.10 -6.87
CA SER A 1047 17.59 6.97 -6.22
C SER A 1047 17.51 7.05 -4.70
N SER A 1048 16.32 7.27 -4.13
CA SER A 1048 16.11 7.36 -2.69
C SER A 1048 16.30 5.99 -2.03
N MET A 1049 17.28 5.92 -1.12
CA MET A 1049 17.54 4.75 -0.29
C MET A 1049 17.42 5.15 1.18
N GLN A 1050 16.61 4.40 1.91
CA GLN A 1050 16.36 4.60 3.34
C GLN A 1050 17.67 4.55 4.13
N VAL A 1051 17.86 5.49 5.05
CA VAL A 1051 19.06 5.55 5.93
C VAL A 1051 19.15 4.31 6.80
N TYR A 1052 18.03 3.68 7.12
CA TYR A 1052 17.92 2.43 7.83
C TYR A 1052 18.74 1.33 7.14
N TRP A 1053 18.57 1.15 5.84
CA TRP A 1053 19.31 0.12 5.10
C TRP A 1053 20.78 0.49 4.89
N LYS A 1054 21.10 1.79 4.81
CA LYS A 1054 22.49 2.27 4.80
C LYS A 1054 23.22 1.94 6.11
N TRP A 1055 22.56 2.23 7.24
CA TRP A 1055 23.03 1.86 8.57
C TRP A 1055 23.17 0.35 8.71
N PHE A 1056 22.15 -0.42 8.33
CA PHE A 1056 22.15 -1.88 8.44
C PHE A 1056 23.33 -2.51 7.68
N VAL A 1057 23.52 -2.14 6.40
CA VAL A 1057 24.61 -2.68 5.56
C VAL A 1057 25.97 -2.30 6.14
N SER A 1058 26.12 -1.06 6.64
CA SER A 1058 27.37 -0.63 7.27
C SER A 1058 27.64 -1.34 8.61
N HIS A 1059 26.60 -1.55 9.42
CA HIS A 1059 26.72 -2.11 10.76
C HIS A 1059 26.95 -3.63 10.73
N PHE A 1060 26.27 -4.36 9.84
CA PHE A 1060 26.38 -5.82 9.70
C PHE A 1060 27.25 -6.26 8.52
N ARG A 1061 28.21 -5.42 8.11
CA ARG A 1061 29.08 -5.66 6.95
C ARG A 1061 29.72 -7.06 6.99
N ILE A 1062 30.39 -7.40 8.10
CA ILE A 1062 31.17 -8.65 8.22
C ILE A 1062 30.24 -9.87 8.11
N GLN A 1063 29.08 -9.80 8.76
CA GLN A 1063 28.08 -10.85 8.74
C GLN A 1063 27.46 -11.03 7.34
N LEU A 1064 27.21 -9.94 6.62
CA LEU A 1064 26.74 -9.98 5.22
C LEU A 1064 27.79 -10.55 4.26
N GLU A 1065 29.06 -10.16 4.41
CA GLU A 1065 30.17 -10.71 3.63
C GLU A 1065 30.30 -12.22 3.84
N ALA A 1066 30.20 -12.68 5.09
CA ALA A 1066 30.24 -14.10 5.45
C ALA A 1066 29.01 -14.86 4.92
N LEU A 1067 27.80 -14.31 5.08
CA LEU A 1067 26.55 -14.96 4.67
C LEU A 1067 26.48 -15.20 3.16
N TYR A 1068 26.95 -14.26 2.35
CA TYR A 1068 26.85 -14.31 0.89
C TYR A 1068 28.16 -14.61 0.16
N ASN A 1069 29.22 -14.91 0.93
CA ASN A 1069 30.57 -15.15 0.42
C ASN A 1069 31.00 -14.06 -0.59
N GLY A 1070 30.82 -12.80 -0.23
CA GLY A 1070 31.04 -11.62 -1.07
C GLY A 1070 31.81 -10.53 -0.32
N LYS A 1071 32.28 -9.51 -1.02
CA LYS A 1071 33.07 -8.41 -0.43
C LYS A 1071 32.47 -7.04 -0.77
N PHE A 1072 32.45 -6.12 0.20
CA PHE A 1072 32.11 -4.72 -0.04
C PHE A 1072 33.36 -3.93 -0.44
N GLU A 1073 33.81 -4.15 -1.68
CA GLU A 1073 35.03 -3.56 -2.26
C GLU A 1073 34.77 -3.14 -3.71
N GLY A 1074 35.60 -2.24 -4.25
CA GLY A 1074 35.50 -1.76 -5.63
C GLY A 1074 34.14 -1.10 -5.91
N ARG A 1075 33.36 -1.62 -6.88
CA ARG A 1075 32.03 -1.08 -7.20
C ARG A 1075 30.99 -1.34 -6.10
N GLY A 1076 31.29 -2.21 -5.15
CA GLY A 1076 30.45 -2.51 -3.99
C GLY A 1076 30.93 -1.85 -2.70
N GLU A 1077 31.91 -0.95 -2.75
CA GLU A 1077 32.48 -0.33 -1.56
C GLU A 1077 31.42 0.52 -0.81
N ILE A 1078 31.28 0.27 0.48
CA ILE A 1078 30.35 1.02 1.33
C ILE A 1078 30.88 2.45 1.52
N PRO A 1079 30.13 3.48 1.10
CA PRO A 1079 30.58 4.87 1.22
C PRO A 1079 30.86 5.25 2.67
N GLU A 1080 31.91 6.04 2.91
CA GLU A 1080 32.27 6.52 4.25
C GLU A 1080 31.10 7.24 4.95
N ALA A 1081 30.27 7.94 4.18
CA ALA A 1081 29.06 8.59 4.69
C ALA A 1081 28.08 7.62 5.37
N TRP A 1082 28.03 6.34 4.96
CA TRP A 1082 27.15 5.34 5.58
C TRP A 1082 27.67 4.90 6.94
N GLN A 1083 29.00 4.85 7.10
CA GLN A 1083 29.65 4.48 8.35
C GLN A 1083 29.41 5.51 9.48
N ARG A 1084 29.09 6.75 9.10
CA ARG A 1084 28.77 7.84 10.04
C ARG A 1084 27.30 7.85 10.48
N ILE A 1085 26.45 7.00 9.89
CA ILE A 1085 25.03 6.93 10.24
C ILE A 1085 24.87 6.22 11.58
N THR A 1086 24.19 6.86 12.52
CA THR A 1086 23.93 6.26 13.84
C THR A 1086 22.60 5.48 13.86
N LYS A 1087 22.48 4.52 14.78
CA LYS A 1087 21.22 3.80 15.06
C LYS A 1087 20.05 4.77 15.30
N GLN A 1088 20.27 5.85 16.07
CA GLN A 1088 19.24 6.86 16.32
C GLN A 1088 18.82 7.60 15.05
N GLN A 1089 19.74 7.84 14.11
CA GLN A 1089 19.39 8.42 12.80
C GLN A 1089 18.57 7.45 11.93
N ALA A 1090 18.88 6.15 12.00
CA ALA A 1090 18.09 5.10 11.35
C ALA A 1090 16.69 4.93 11.98
N LEU A 1091 16.55 5.06 13.30
CA LEU A 1091 15.26 4.97 13.99
C LEU A 1091 14.42 6.24 13.82
N SER A 1092 15.01 7.42 13.93
CA SER A 1092 14.29 8.70 13.74
C SER A 1092 13.75 8.88 12.32
N GLU A 1093 14.35 8.22 11.33
CA GLU A 1093 13.75 8.06 9.99
C GLU A 1093 12.41 7.35 10.02
N LEU A 1094 12.31 6.28 10.80
CA LEU A 1094 11.11 5.46 10.92
C LEU A 1094 10.01 6.19 11.70
N ASP A 1095 10.38 7.04 12.67
CA ASP A 1095 9.46 7.70 13.61
C ASP A 1095 8.90 9.06 13.16
N ARG A 1096 9.48 9.72 12.15
CA ARG A 1096 8.87 10.93 11.56
C ARG A 1096 7.46 10.56 11.06
N PRO A 1097 6.38 11.35 11.32
CA PRO A 1097 5.05 11.08 10.79
C PRO A 1097 5.13 11.08 9.28
N PHE A 1098 5.34 9.88 8.74
CA PHE A 1098 5.90 9.55 7.43
C PHE A 1098 6.19 10.74 6.48
N SER A 1099 7.15 11.61 6.84
CA SER A 1099 7.73 12.64 5.97
C SER A 1099 8.96 12.05 5.27
N TRP A 1100 8.68 11.22 4.25
CA TRP A 1100 9.69 10.42 3.55
C TRP A 1100 10.25 11.06 2.27
N GLU A 1101 10.56 12.36 2.27
CA GLU A 1101 11.23 12.99 1.10
C GLU A 1101 12.40 13.94 1.45
N GLY A 1102 12.71 14.16 2.72
CA GLY A 1102 13.72 15.16 3.11
C GLY A 1102 15.20 14.72 3.10
N ARG A 1103 15.62 13.63 2.43
CA ARG A 1103 16.95 13.01 2.69
C ARG A 1103 18.02 13.00 1.61
N THR A 1104 17.95 13.94 0.68
CA THR A 1104 19.10 14.34 -0.16
C THR A 1104 19.99 15.41 0.49
N LEU A 1105 19.52 16.17 1.49
CA LEU A 1105 20.22 17.35 2.00
C LEU A 1105 21.54 17.10 2.78
N ARG A 1106 21.71 15.97 3.49
CA ARG A 1106 22.94 15.72 4.28
C ARG A 1106 24.11 15.14 3.47
N SER A 1107 23.83 14.47 2.34
CA SER A 1107 24.88 13.90 1.48
C SER A 1107 25.59 14.97 0.66
N TRP A 1108 24.92 16.09 0.38
CA TRP A 1108 25.46 17.16 -0.46
C TRP A 1108 26.34 18.16 0.32
N LEU A 1109 26.01 18.43 1.59
CA LEU A 1109 26.82 19.28 2.47
C LEU A 1109 28.21 18.69 2.78
N LEU A 1110 28.37 17.37 2.76
CA LEU A 1110 29.66 16.70 3.02
C LEU A 1110 30.60 16.64 1.81
N ARG A 1111 30.11 16.89 0.59
CA ARG A 1111 30.96 16.96 -0.62
C ARG A 1111 31.49 18.36 -0.93
N ARG A 1112 30.94 19.41 -0.30
CA ARG A 1112 31.38 20.80 -0.53
C ARG A 1112 32.49 21.28 0.39
N THR A 1113 32.89 20.50 1.40
CA THR A 1113 34.05 20.79 2.26
C THR A 1113 35.39 20.26 1.73
N LEU A 1114 35.42 19.57 0.58
CA LEU A 1114 36.65 18.98 0.03
C LEU A 1114 37.19 19.65 -1.25
N TYR A 1115 36.61 20.76 -1.71
CA TYR A 1115 37.19 21.57 -2.78
C TYR A 1115 37.06 23.06 -2.47
N LYS A 1116 37.87 23.53 -1.52
CA LYS A 1116 38.33 24.92 -1.50
C LYS A 1116 39.84 24.95 -1.27
N ASP A 1117 40.51 25.49 -2.28
CA ASP A 1117 41.87 26.06 -2.31
C ASP A 1117 43.07 25.12 -2.57
N PRO A 1118 43.60 25.05 -3.81
CA PRO A 1118 44.89 24.43 -4.11
C PRO A 1118 46.11 25.34 -3.84
N HIS A 1119 45.94 26.53 -3.25
CA HIS A 1119 47.06 27.45 -3.00
C HIS A 1119 47.13 27.92 -1.55
N LYS A 1120 47.59 27.06 -0.63
CA LYS A 1120 48.39 27.49 0.54
C LYS A 1120 49.02 26.32 1.28
N ILE A 1121 50.25 26.56 1.73
CA ILE A 1121 51.10 25.78 2.64
C ILE A 1121 52.07 24.80 1.92
N GLN A 1122 53.06 25.39 1.27
CA GLN A 1122 54.45 25.09 1.62
C GLN A 1122 54.82 25.94 2.85
N LEU A 1123 55.59 25.31 3.75
CA LEU A 1123 56.31 25.84 4.92
C LEU A 1123 55.56 25.91 6.26
N GLN A 1124 56.15 25.13 7.18
CA GLN A 1124 56.00 24.96 8.63
C GLN A 1124 54.90 24.03 9.13
#